data_AF-A0A8S9BIZ3-F1
#
_entry.id   AF-A0A8S9BIZ3-F1
#
_cell.length_a   1.000
_cell.length_b   1.000
_cell.length_c   1.000
_cell.angle_alpha   90.00
_cell.angle_beta   90.00
_cell.angle_gamma   90.00
#
_symmetry.space_group_name_H-M   'P 1'
#
loop_
_entity.id
_entity.type
_entity.pdbx_description
1 polymer ?
#
loop_
_entity_poly.entity_id
_entity_poly.type
_entity_poly.pdbx_seq_one_letter_code
_entity_poly.pdbx_strand_id
1 'polypeptide(L)'
;MSPTFQTVVSDFRSRLSKAELEDFKFCSLKDVQQAIIDIQAQQDNRRETQNLSRILGFLEAMNQFGAVVEVFLNTSEVLAFVWGPLKFLLLVASNWAESFDALLDTYQQIGEQIPLLLQYQKVFTESSDMRGVLAMMYKDILEFHQQALRVFGKPTWQRIFRAVWKDFNSRFKYLLLNLQRHRILIESHANVSEIKTSQAARELAEKAFQEADEARKDSQRVSVRTWLSARNVQLDHEVHTGVRKLYPSTGLWVLQKTAISAWHDNQHTAGSLVWIHGIPGAGKTVLASVIIEKSRSLPSTIVAYFYCKYKDLERNNFVAVFRAMISQLLVQSKDSDLLQALYDSYGRIVERIEQNENAAARDQALLLLGWVVTAKRPLTWPEIQGAISIDIEDQSVDFEERSLVEDIGALCGSLVERLPGDRVELIHTSARIYLMQDNHVRVSRAEGQLASLCLHYLMFPGFTADDEEICKFLKSGFYAFQNYATLHWVDHLQCYLENLRADDMEDLDNLAPICEEFSSEYGPPDAETSVGLSIQSLLGRCKKAEHQASFETFVALIAYTRDLREKRNSLDGLGNLGSNLTSVRENLERLIETDGSASVQTLSTFYGDLLFKCPRHGSDRTLAKNAIKNSQEKKIVEDTKRLTTM
;
A
#
# COMPACT_ATOMS: atom_id res chain seq x y z
N MET A 1 7.17 7.04 -48.28
CA MET A 1 7.21 7.11 -46.80
C MET A 1 8.46 6.38 -46.30
N SER A 2 9.14 6.90 -45.27
CA SER A 2 10.20 6.16 -44.58
C SER A 2 9.60 4.91 -43.89
N PRO A 3 10.22 3.71 -43.98
CA PRO A 3 9.69 2.46 -43.41
C PRO A 3 9.36 2.56 -41.90
N THR A 4 10.12 3.37 -41.18
CA THR A 4 9.97 3.55 -39.73
C THR A 4 8.63 4.21 -39.35
N PHE A 5 8.22 5.25 -40.08
CA PHE A 5 6.96 5.96 -39.80
C PHE A 5 5.73 5.11 -40.10
N GLN A 6 5.76 4.36 -41.21
CA GLN A 6 4.68 3.42 -41.55
C GLN A 6 4.51 2.35 -40.49
N THR A 7 5.62 1.83 -39.97
CA THR A 7 5.60 0.80 -38.93
C THR A 7 4.96 1.33 -37.64
N VAL A 8 5.34 2.55 -37.22
CA VAL A 8 4.78 3.21 -36.02
C VAL A 8 3.28 3.47 -36.16
N VAL A 9 2.83 4.01 -37.30
CA VAL A 9 1.40 4.25 -37.56
C VAL A 9 0.62 2.95 -37.66
N SER A 10 1.16 1.93 -38.32
CA SER A 10 0.50 0.63 -38.47
C SER A 10 0.34 -0.08 -37.13
N ASP A 11 1.36 -0.05 -36.27
CA ASP A 11 1.29 -0.59 -34.92
C ASP A 11 0.20 0.11 -34.11
N PHE A 12 0.18 1.45 -34.11
CA PHE A 12 -0.86 2.22 -33.42
C PHE A 12 -2.27 1.89 -33.93
N ARG A 13 -2.48 1.85 -35.25
CA ARG A 13 -3.79 1.51 -35.86
C ARG A 13 -4.28 0.12 -35.45
N SER A 14 -3.37 -0.85 -35.30
CA SER A 14 -3.74 -2.22 -34.90
C SER A 14 -4.31 -2.30 -33.48
N ARG A 15 -4.07 -1.28 -32.65
CA ARG A 15 -4.48 -1.20 -31.25
C ARG A 15 -5.78 -0.39 -31.04
N LEU A 16 -6.34 0.19 -32.09
CA LEU A 16 -7.59 0.96 -32.07
C LEU A 16 -8.79 0.10 -32.45
N SER A 17 -9.96 0.41 -31.90
CA SER A 17 -11.24 -0.14 -32.34
C SER A 17 -11.61 0.36 -33.74
N LYS A 18 -12.56 -0.34 -34.39
CA LYS A 18 -13.04 0.07 -35.73
C LYS A 18 -13.68 1.46 -35.72
N ALA A 19 -14.43 1.78 -34.67
CA ALA A 19 -15.05 3.10 -34.52
C ALA A 19 -13.99 4.20 -34.38
N GLU A 20 -13.01 4.01 -33.49
CA GLU A 20 -11.90 4.96 -33.31
C GLU A 20 -11.10 5.17 -34.60
N LEU A 21 -10.83 4.09 -35.36
CA LEU A 21 -10.15 4.20 -36.66
C LEU A 21 -10.94 5.04 -37.67
N GLU A 22 -12.26 4.89 -37.72
CA GLU A 22 -13.12 5.65 -38.62
C GLU A 22 -13.23 7.12 -38.21
N ASP A 23 -13.29 7.39 -36.91
CA ASP A 23 -13.38 8.74 -36.36
C ASP A 23 -12.05 9.51 -36.49
N PHE A 24 -10.91 8.86 -36.26
CA PHE A 24 -9.62 9.54 -36.19
C PHE A 24 -9.01 9.82 -37.56
N LYS A 25 -9.24 8.98 -38.57
CA LYS A 25 -8.56 9.06 -39.88
C LYS A 25 -8.77 10.38 -40.64
N PHE A 26 -9.79 11.15 -40.29
CA PHE A 26 -10.10 12.45 -40.92
C PHE A 26 -9.95 13.64 -39.98
N CYS A 27 -9.51 13.42 -38.74
CA CYS A 27 -9.40 14.51 -37.78
C CYS A 27 -8.25 15.45 -38.15
N SER A 28 -8.52 16.75 -38.15
CA SER A 28 -7.56 17.81 -38.44
C SER A 28 -7.31 18.70 -37.21
N LEU A 29 -6.29 19.55 -37.28
CA LEU A 29 -6.03 20.57 -36.26
C LEU A 29 -7.25 21.49 -36.07
N LYS A 30 -7.98 21.83 -37.14
CA LYS A 30 -9.18 22.67 -37.07
C LYS A 30 -10.27 22.01 -36.23
N ASP A 31 -10.43 20.70 -36.33
CA ASP A 31 -11.42 19.95 -35.54
C ASP A 31 -11.08 19.95 -34.05
N VAL A 32 -9.79 19.90 -33.70
CA VAL A 32 -9.31 20.01 -32.31
C VAL A 32 -9.52 21.43 -31.79
N GLN A 33 -9.16 22.45 -32.58
CA GLN A 33 -9.37 23.85 -32.21
C GLN A 33 -10.84 24.17 -31.97
N GLN A 34 -11.74 23.65 -32.82
CA GLN A 34 -13.18 23.80 -32.62
C GLN A 34 -13.62 23.12 -31.31
N ALA A 35 -13.15 21.90 -31.03
CA ALA A 35 -13.47 21.22 -29.78
C ALA A 35 -13.00 22.00 -28.54
N ILE A 36 -11.81 22.62 -28.60
CA ILE A 36 -11.29 23.47 -27.51
C ILE A 36 -12.19 24.70 -27.29
N ILE A 37 -12.61 25.37 -28.37
CA ILE A 37 -13.53 26.52 -28.30
C ILE A 37 -14.86 26.08 -27.68
N ASP A 38 -15.41 24.95 -28.11
CA ASP A 38 -16.67 24.42 -27.61
C ASP A 38 -16.56 24.04 -26.11
N ILE A 39 -15.45 23.43 -25.69
CA ILE A 39 -15.18 23.10 -24.28
C ILE A 39 -15.09 24.37 -23.43
N GLN A 40 -14.35 25.39 -23.89
CA GLN A 40 -14.23 26.66 -23.16
C GLN A 40 -15.61 27.32 -22.95
N ALA A 41 -16.42 27.40 -24.02
CA ALA A 41 -17.76 27.96 -23.94
C ALA A 41 -18.66 27.17 -22.96
N GLN A 42 -18.53 25.84 -22.90
CA GLN A 42 -19.26 25.02 -21.94
C GLN A 42 -18.79 25.24 -20.50
N GLN A 43 -17.48 25.36 -20.26
CA GLN A 43 -16.91 25.61 -18.93
C GLN A 43 -17.24 27.00 -18.39
N ASP A 44 -17.22 28.02 -19.25
CA ASP A 44 -17.60 29.40 -18.90
C ASP A 44 -19.05 29.46 -18.39
N ASN A 45 -19.95 28.71 -19.03
CA ASN A 45 -21.34 28.58 -18.59
C ASN A 45 -21.47 27.88 -17.22
N ARG A 46 -20.56 26.95 -16.89
CA ARG A 46 -20.54 26.20 -15.61
C ARG A 46 -19.76 26.90 -14.49
N ARG A 47 -18.99 27.96 -14.80
CA ARG A 47 -18.02 28.61 -13.90
C ARG A 47 -16.90 27.68 -13.42
N GLU A 48 -16.52 26.71 -14.26
CA GLU A 48 -15.47 25.72 -13.99
C GLU A 48 -14.30 25.89 -14.97
N THR A 49 -13.84 27.13 -15.16
CA THR A 49 -12.84 27.46 -16.19
C THR A 49 -11.48 26.82 -15.85
N GLN A 50 -10.96 26.02 -16.78
CA GLN A 50 -9.58 25.54 -16.71
C GLN A 50 -8.69 26.26 -17.72
N ASN A 51 -7.38 26.30 -17.45
CA ASN A 51 -6.43 27.00 -18.30
C ASN A 51 -6.10 26.17 -19.56
N LEU A 52 -6.96 26.27 -20.58
CA LEU A 52 -6.76 25.60 -21.88
C LEU A 52 -5.51 26.10 -22.63
N SER A 53 -4.91 27.24 -22.23
CA SER A 53 -3.69 27.73 -22.89
C SER A 53 -2.50 26.76 -22.74
N ARG A 54 -2.54 25.88 -21.73
CA ARG A 54 -1.56 24.82 -21.47
C ARG A 54 -1.36 23.87 -22.66
N ILE A 55 -2.37 23.67 -23.49
CA ILE A 55 -2.27 22.76 -24.64
C ILE A 55 -1.68 23.41 -25.90
N LEU A 56 -1.62 24.74 -25.95
CA LEU A 56 -1.27 25.48 -27.17
C LEU A 56 0.15 25.14 -27.64
N GLY A 57 1.10 24.98 -26.70
CA GLY A 57 2.47 24.57 -27.02
C GLY A 57 2.52 23.22 -27.75
N PHE A 58 1.71 22.25 -27.31
CA PHE A 58 1.60 20.96 -27.99
C PHE A 58 0.97 21.07 -29.38
N LEU A 59 -0.10 21.86 -29.53
CA LEU A 59 -0.75 22.07 -30.85
C LEU A 59 0.21 22.69 -31.85
N GLU A 60 0.95 23.72 -31.43
CA GLU A 60 1.93 24.39 -32.30
C GLU A 60 3.07 23.44 -32.68
N ALA A 61 3.63 22.72 -31.70
CA ALA A 61 4.67 21.73 -31.92
C ALA A 61 4.25 20.66 -32.93
N MET A 62 3.04 20.11 -32.80
CA MET A 62 2.54 19.08 -33.70
C MET A 62 2.15 19.62 -35.09
N ASN A 63 1.75 20.88 -35.19
CA ASN A 63 1.55 21.53 -36.47
C ASN A 63 2.89 21.71 -37.22
N GLN A 64 3.95 22.14 -36.52
CA GLN A 64 5.31 22.21 -37.08
C GLN A 64 5.83 20.83 -37.47
N PHE A 65 5.61 19.82 -36.63
CA PHE A 65 5.94 18.44 -36.91
C PHE A 65 5.33 17.97 -38.24
N GLY A 66 4.04 18.24 -38.45
CA GLY A 66 3.35 17.96 -39.71
C GLY A 66 4.03 18.57 -40.93
N ALA A 67 4.30 19.88 -40.85
CA ALA A 67 4.94 20.61 -41.92
C ALA A 67 6.33 20.04 -42.28
N VAL A 68 7.13 19.66 -41.28
CA VAL A 68 8.44 19.04 -41.50
C VAL A 68 8.31 17.66 -42.14
N VAL A 69 7.39 16.83 -41.65
CA VAL A 69 7.22 15.44 -42.09
C VAL A 69 6.61 15.35 -43.49
N GLU A 70 5.74 16.29 -43.86
CA GLU A 70 5.11 16.35 -45.18
C GLU A 70 6.15 16.45 -46.30
N VAL A 71 7.23 17.21 -46.08
CA VAL A 71 8.34 17.43 -47.04
C VAL A 71 8.97 16.12 -47.54
N PHE A 72 9.01 15.07 -46.71
CA PHE A 72 9.68 13.82 -47.06
C PHE A 72 8.80 12.56 -46.96
N LEU A 73 7.60 12.63 -46.38
CA LEU A 73 6.64 11.52 -46.41
C LEU A 73 5.57 11.65 -47.50
N ASN A 74 5.32 12.85 -48.05
CA ASN A 74 4.26 13.14 -49.01
C ASN A 74 2.86 12.67 -48.55
N THR A 75 2.57 12.82 -47.27
CA THR A 75 1.29 12.40 -46.68
C THR A 75 0.96 13.21 -45.43
N SER A 76 -0.31 13.59 -45.30
CA SER A 76 -0.87 14.27 -44.13
C SER A 76 -1.60 13.32 -43.17
N GLU A 77 -1.80 12.05 -43.55
CA GLU A 77 -2.58 11.06 -42.78
C GLU A 77 -1.95 10.76 -41.42
N VAL A 78 -0.63 10.97 -41.27
CA VAL A 78 0.11 10.71 -40.04
C VAL A 78 -0.45 11.57 -38.90
N LEU A 79 -0.67 12.86 -39.13
CA LEU A 79 -1.17 13.75 -38.08
C LEU A 79 -2.61 13.49 -37.66
N ALA A 80 -3.43 12.87 -38.50
CA ALA A 80 -4.81 12.54 -38.15
C ALA A 80 -4.88 11.62 -36.92
N PHE A 81 -3.89 10.73 -36.77
CA PHE A 81 -3.74 9.84 -35.61
C PHE A 81 -3.14 10.52 -34.37
N VAL A 82 -2.79 11.79 -34.44
CA VAL A 82 -2.51 12.62 -33.26
C VAL A 82 -3.74 13.45 -32.91
N TRP A 83 -4.34 14.11 -33.91
CA TRP A 83 -5.50 14.98 -33.70
C TRP A 83 -6.74 14.24 -33.24
N GLY A 84 -7.02 13.06 -33.79
CA GLY A 84 -8.18 12.25 -33.43
C GLY A 84 -8.19 11.85 -31.95
N PRO A 85 -7.16 11.14 -31.47
CA PRO A 85 -7.01 10.81 -30.06
C PRO A 85 -7.03 12.04 -29.14
N LEU A 86 -6.32 13.12 -29.50
CA LEU A 86 -6.33 14.35 -28.73
C LEU A 86 -7.74 14.93 -28.57
N LYS A 87 -8.47 15.07 -29.68
CA LYS A 87 -9.86 15.55 -29.67
C LYS A 87 -10.74 14.67 -28.79
N PHE A 88 -10.65 13.36 -28.94
CA PHE A 88 -11.42 12.41 -28.12
C PHE A 88 -11.12 12.58 -26.63
N LEU A 89 -9.84 12.61 -26.26
CA LEU A 89 -9.41 12.71 -24.86
C LEU A 89 -9.89 14.03 -24.22
N LEU A 90 -9.78 15.15 -24.94
CA LEU A 90 -10.29 16.43 -24.47
C LEU A 90 -11.81 16.41 -24.25
N LEU A 91 -12.57 15.85 -25.19
CA LEU A 91 -14.03 15.78 -25.09
C LEU A 91 -14.51 14.86 -23.94
N VAL A 92 -13.79 13.76 -23.69
CA VAL A 92 -14.14 12.84 -22.60
C VAL A 92 -13.77 13.42 -21.24
N ALA A 93 -12.57 13.99 -21.11
CA ALA A 93 -12.03 14.48 -19.85
C ALA A 93 -12.66 15.83 -19.42
N SER A 94 -13.10 16.68 -20.36
CA SER A 94 -13.62 18.04 -20.07
C SER A 94 -14.79 18.11 -19.10
N ASN A 95 -15.52 17.01 -18.93
CA ASN A 95 -16.62 16.91 -17.97
C ASN A 95 -16.18 16.63 -16.53
N TRP A 96 -14.88 16.47 -16.28
CA TRP A 96 -14.32 16.05 -14.98
C TRP A 96 -13.05 16.84 -14.67
N ALA A 97 -13.18 17.86 -13.81
CA ALA A 97 -12.13 18.84 -13.53
C ALA A 97 -10.75 18.22 -13.18
N GLU A 98 -10.71 17.26 -12.25
CA GLU A 98 -9.45 16.61 -11.82
C GLU A 98 -8.75 15.92 -12.99
N SER A 99 -9.50 15.15 -13.79
CA SER A 99 -8.92 14.41 -14.91
C SER A 99 -8.56 15.30 -16.10
N PHE A 100 -9.32 16.39 -16.31
CA PHE A 100 -9.03 17.35 -17.35
C PHE A 100 -7.76 18.12 -17.05
N ASP A 101 -7.60 18.57 -15.80
CA ASP A 101 -6.41 19.30 -15.37
C ASP A 101 -5.16 18.43 -15.51
N ALA A 102 -5.23 17.18 -15.07
CA ALA A 102 -4.14 16.22 -15.20
C ALA A 102 -3.80 15.92 -16.65
N LEU A 103 -4.80 15.78 -17.53
CA LEU A 103 -4.59 15.57 -18.96
C LEU A 103 -3.92 16.80 -19.61
N LEU A 104 -4.39 18.02 -19.31
CA LEU A 104 -3.80 19.25 -19.81
C LEU A 104 -2.34 19.43 -19.34
N ASP A 105 -2.05 19.05 -18.09
CA ASP A 105 -0.67 19.04 -17.57
C ASP A 105 0.25 18.13 -18.39
N THR A 106 -0.21 16.91 -18.68
CA THR A 106 0.59 15.97 -19.48
C THR A 106 0.84 16.49 -20.89
N TYR A 107 -0.17 17.08 -21.55
CA TYR A 107 0.03 17.67 -22.87
C TYR A 107 0.98 18.87 -22.86
N GLN A 108 0.90 19.72 -21.83
CA GLN A 108 1.82 20.83 -21.66
C GLN A 108 3.26 20.32 -21.56
N GLN A 109 3.51 19.36 -20.68
CA GLN A 109 4.83 18.75 -20.50
C GLN A 109 5.35 18.12 -21.80
N ILE A 110 4.51 17.41 -22.56
CA ILE A 110 4.89 16.87 -23.88
C ILE A 110 5.28 18.00 -24.84
N GLY A 111 4.45 19.04 -24.94
CA GLY A 111 4.69 20.19 -25.81
C GLY A 111 6.03 20.87 -25.51
N GLU A 112 6.38 21.02 -24.23
CA GLU A 112 7.67 21.58 -23.79
C GLU A 112 8.88 20.73 -24.18
N GLN A 113 8.70 19.42 -24.44
CA GLN A 113 9.79 18.55 -24.90
C GLN A 113 9.95 18.51 -26.43
N ILE A 114 9.06 19.14 -27.21
CA ILE A 114 9.21 19.16 -28.67
C ILE A 114 9.89 20.47 -29.08
N PRO A 115 11.06 20.42 -29.75
CA PRO A 115 11.75 21.63 -30.19
C PRO A 115 10.98 22.31 -31.33
N LEU A 116 11.37 23.55 -31.69
CA LEU A 116 10.82 24.26 -32.84
C LEU A 116 11.29 23.62 -34.16
N LEU A 117 10.65 22.52 -34.54
CA LEU A 117 11.11 21.58 -35.58
C LEU A 117 11.36 22.23 -36.94
N LEU A 118 10.63 23.30 -37.30
CA LEU A 118 10.83 24.01 -38.57
C LEU A 118 12.25 24.56 -38.71
N GLN A 119 12.92 24.94 -37.62
CA GLN A 119 14.30 25.44 -37.64
C GLN A 119 15.31 24.36 -38.07
N TYR A 120 14.95 23.09 -37.89
CA TYR A 120 15.79 21.93 -38.18
C TYR A 120 15.39 21.22 -39.48
N GLN A 121 14.45 21.77 -40.28
CA GLN A 121 13.94 21.14 -41.50
C GLN A 121 15.04 20.67 -42.45
N LYS A 122 16.09 21.48 -42.64
CA LYS A 122 17.23 21.15 -43.50
C LYS A 122 17.96 19.88 -43.05
N VAL A 123 18.13 19.72 -41.73
CA VAL A 123 18.79 18.56 -41.11
C VAL A 123 18.00 17.28 -41.41
N PHE A 124 16.67 17.34 -41.30
CA PHE A 124 15.81 16.20 -41.62
C PHE A 124 15.79 15.89 -43.11
N THR A 125 15.88 16.89 -44.00
CA THR A 125 15.99 16.62 -45.44
C THR A 125 17.32 15.96 -45.82
N GLU A 126 18.41 16.26 -45.12
CA GLU A 126 19.76 15.78 -45.46
C GLU A 126 20.13 14.45 -44.77
N SER A 127 19.63 14.18 -43.56
CA SER A 127 20.01 13.00 -42.76
C SER A 127 18.84 12.02 -42.56
N SER A 128 19.00 10.78 -43.03
CA SER A 128 18.06 9.69 -42.75
C SER A 128 18.02 9.30 -41.27
N ASP A 129 19.14 9.39 -40.56
CA ASP A 129 19.22 9.07 -39.14
C ASP A 129 18.41 10.06 -38.29
N MET A 130 18.44 11.35 -38.64
CA MET A 130 17.64 12.38 -37.97
C MET A 130 16.14 12.22 -38.25
N ARG A 131 15.76 11.74 -39.44
CA ARG A 131 14.36 11.30 -39.68
C ARG A 131 13.99 10.11 -38.79
N GLY A 132 14.95 9.24 -38.46
CA GLY A 132 14.80 8.17 -37.48
C GLY A 132 14.52 8.70 -36.08
N VAL A 133 15.26 9.72 -35.62
CA VAL A 133 15.00 10.39 -34.33
C VAL A 133 13.60 10.99 -34.30
N LEU A 134 13.17 11.65 -35.38
CA LEU A 134 11.83 12.21 -35.48
C LEU A 134 10.73 11.12 -35.46
N ALA A 135 10.99 9.97 -36.08
CA ALA A 135 10.09 8.81 -36.02
C ALA A 135 9.97 8.23 -34.60
N MET A 136 11.07 8.24 -33.82
CA MET A 136 11.04 7.79 -32.43
C MET A 136 10.26 8.75 -31.53
N MET A 137 10.44 10.06 -31.71
CA MET A 137 9.64 11.07 -31.01
C MET A 137 8.14 10.91 -31.31
N TYR A 138 7.81 10.64 -32.59
CA TYR A 138 6.43 10.36 -32.99
C TYR A 138 5.87 9.09 -32.35
N LYS A 139 6.68 8.03 -32.26
CA LYS A 139 6.32 6.79 -31.55
C LYS A 139 5.97 7.07 -30.08
N ASP A 140 6.78 7.88 -29.39
CA ASP A 140 6.53 8.23 -27.98
C ASP A 140 5.18 8.97 -27.79
N ILE A 141 4.85 9.88 -28.70
CA ILE A 141 3.57 10.63 -28.67
C ILE A 141 2.38 9.69 -28.93
N LEU A 142 2.50 8.77 -29.88
CA LEU A 142 1.44 7.78 -30.12
C LEU A 142 1.30 6.78 -28.98
N GLU A 143 2.40 6.40 -28.33
CA GLU A 143 2.38 5.52 -27.17
C GLU A 143 1.67 6.19 -25.98
N PHE A 144 1.93 7.49 -25.74
CA PHE A 144 1.15 8.28 -24.79
C PHE A 144 -0.35 8.25 -25.11
N HIS A 145 -0.73 8.57 -26.36
CA HIS A 145 -2.15 8.59 -26.75
C HIS A 145 -2.80 7.22 -26.59
N GLN A 146 -2.10 6.15 -26.94
CA GLN A 146 -2.63 4.79 -26.78
C GLN A 146 -2.93 4.48 -25.31
N GLN A 147 -2.01 4.85 -24.42
CA GLN A 147 -2.18 4.64 -22.99
C GLN A 147 -3.32 5.49 -22.44
N ALA A 148 -3.39 6.78 -22.82
CA ALA A 148 -4.48 7.67 -22.41
C ALA A 148 -5.86 7.17 -22.92
N LEU A 149 -5.95 6.75 -24.18
CA LEU A 149 -7.17 6.15 -24.74
C LEU A 149 -7.61 4.90 -23.98
N ARG A 150 -6.67 4.05 -23.55
CA ARG A 150 -6.98 2.88 -22.72
C ARG A 150 -7.60 3.26 -21.38
N VAL A 151 -7.24 4.41 -20.81
CA VAL A 151 -7.84 4.92 -19.57
C VAL A 151 -9.22 5.51 -19.86
N PHE A 152 -9.29 6.54 -20.70
CA PHE A 152 -10.51 7.33 -20.92
C PHE A 152 -11.56 6.63 -21.79
N GLY A 153 -11.19 5.62 -22.58
CA GLY A 153 -12.11 4.84 -23.41
C GLY A 153 -12.98 3.84 -22.65
N LYS A 154 -12.72 3.60 -21.36
CA LYS A 154 -13.45 2.59 -20.57
C LYS A 154 -14.71 3.15 -19.91
N PRO A 155 -15.87 2.48 -19.94
CA PRO A 155 -17.10 2.99 -19.33
C PRO A 155 -16.99 3.34 -17.83
N THR A 156 -16.08 2.67 -17.11
CA THR A 156 -15.89 2.84 -15.66
C THR A 156 -14.71 3.73 -15.30
N TRP A 157 -14.05 4.40 -16.27
CA TRP A 157 -12.81 5.13 -16.05
C TRP A 157 -12.90 6.14 -14.91
N GLN A 158 -14.03 6.85 -14.80
CA GLN A 158 -14.29 7.86 -13.77
C GLN A 158 -14.16 7.29 -12.34
N ARG A 159 -14.55 6.04 -12.13
CA ARG A 159 -14.54 5.40 -10.80
C ARG A 159 -13.15 4.95 -10.36
N ILE A 160 -12.24 4.79 -11.32
CA ILE A 160 -10.90 4.22 -11.11
C ILE A 160 -9.81 5.19 -11.59
N PHE A 161 -10.16 6.44 -11.92
CA PHE A 161 -9.27 7.38 -12.56
C PHE A 161 -7.99 7.58 -11.75
N ARG A 162 -8.08 7.93 -10.46
CA ARG A 162 -6.92 8.15 -9.59
C ARG A 162 -5.95 6.96 -9.59
N ALA A 163 -6.49 5.76 -9.33
CA ALA A 163 -5.72 4.51 -9.30
C ALA A 163 -4.97 4.26 -10.62
N VAL A 164 -5.69 4.38 -11.75
CA VAL A 164 -5.15 4.11 -13.08
C VAL A 164 -4.23 5.24 -13.54
N TRP A 165 -4.50 6.48 -13.14
CA TRP A 165 -3.70 7.65 -13.49
C TRP A 165 -2.38 7.71 -12.71
N LYS A 166 -2.35 7.26 -11.45
CA LYS A 166 -1.09 7.07 -10.69
C LYS A 166 -0.15 6.09 -11.40
N ASP A 167 -0.71 4.99 -11.90
CA ASP A 167 0.01 3.99 -12.70
C ASP A 167 0.52 4.59 -14.03
N PHE A 168 -0.37 5.29 -14.73
CA PHE A 168 -0.08 6.00 -15.97
C PHE A 168 1.03 7.04 -15.80
N ASN A 169 1.00 7.84 -14.72
CA ASN A 169 2.00 8.88 -14.45
C ASN A 169 3.43 8.31 -14.35
N SER A 170 3.58 7.10 -13.79
CA SER A 170 4.89 6.43 -13.72
C SER A 170 5.41 6.09 -15.13
N ARG A 171 4.54 5.62 -16.02
CA ARG A 171 4.87 5.35 -17.44
C ARG A 171 5.10 6.64 -18.22
N PHE A 172 4.31 7.66 -17.95
CA PHE A 172 4.40 8.97 -18.59
C PHE A 172 5.76 9.63 -18.31
N LYS A 173 6.26 9.58 -17.07
CA LYS A 173 7.62 10.08 -16.73
C LYS A 173 8.70 9.42 -17.58
N TYR A 174 8.59 8.11 -17.85
CA TYR A 174 9.51 7.40 -18.73
C TYR A 174 9.41 7.89 -20.20
N LEU A 175 8.19 8.08 -20.72
CA LEU A 175 7.98 8.64 -22.06
C LEU A 175 8.52 10.07 -22.18
N LEU A 176 8.32 10.91 -21.16
CA LEU A 176 8.80 12.29 -21.13
C LEU A 176 10.33 12.36 -21.18
N LEU A 177 11.01 11.47 -20.44
CA LEU A 177 12.47 11.35 -20.48
C LEU A 177 12.98 10.95 -21.88
N ASN A 178 12.26 10.06 -22.57
CA ASN A 178 12.60 9.69 -23.94
C ASN A 178 12.41 10.85 -24.92
N LEU A 179 11.31 11.61 -24.81
CA LEU A 179 11.09 12.82 -25.60
C LEU A 179 12.21 13.85 -25.39
N GLN A 180 12.62 14.07 -24.13
CA GLN A 180 13.72 14.95 -23.78
C GLN A 180 15.05 14.52 -24.42
N ARG A 181 15.35 13.21 -24.44
CA ARG A 181 16.55 12.67 -25.12
C ARG A 181 16.51 12.92 -26.63
N HIS A 182 15.37 12.68 -27.28
CA HIS A 182 15.21 12.93 -28.72
C HIS A 182 15.34 14.42 -29.06
N ARG A 183 14.80 15.29 -28.20
CA ARG A 183 14.97 16.73 -28.31
C ARG A 183 16.44 17.12 -28.31
N ILE A 184 17.21 16.63 -27.33
CA ILE A 184 18.66 16.92 -27.22
C ILE A 184 19.39 16.48 -28.49
N LEU A 185 19.11 15.29 -29.02
CA LEU A 185 19.73 14.82 -30.26
C LEU A 185 19.44 15.73 -31.47
N ILE A 186 18.21 16.24 -31.57
CA ILE A 186 17.80 17.16 -32.64
C ILE A 186 18.53 18.51 -32.48
N GLU A 187 18.47 19.09 -31.28
CA GLU A 187 19.07 20.40 -30.98
C GLU A 187 20.60 20.39 -31.11
N SER A 188 21.26 19.28 -30.77
CA SER A 188 22.72 19.13 -30.87
C SER A 188 23.22 18.73 -32.25
N HIS A 189 22.33 18.53 -33.24
CA HIS A 189 22.67 17.97 -34.54
C HIS A 189 23.47 16.66 -34.43
N ALA A 190 23.00 15.75 -33.58
CA ALA A 190 23.74 14.56 -33.18
C ALA A 190 24.22 13.73 -34.38
N ASN A 191 25.44 13.21 -34.27
CA ASN A 191 25.99 12.32 -35.29
C ASN A 191 25.45 10.88 -35.13
N VAL A 192 25.71 10.04 -36.13
CA VAL A 192 25.21 8.65 -36.16
C VAL A 192 25.65 7.83 -34.93
N SER A 193 26.83 8.09 -34.38
CA SER A 193 27.34 7.38 -33.19
C SER A 193 26.53 7.75 -31.94
N GLU A 194 26.24 9.04 -31.76
CA GLU A 194 25.43 9.55 -30.64
C GLU A 194 23.99 9.05 -30.74
N ILE A 195 23.40 9.07 -31.95
CA ILE A 195 22.04 8.55 -32.20
C ILE A 195 21.97 7.06 -31.84
N LYS A 196 22.93 6.24 -32.30
CA LYS A 196 22.98 4.80 -31.98
C LYS A 196 23.16 4.55 -30.49
N THR A 197 23.99 5.34 -29.83
CA THR A 197 24.20 5.24 -28.38
C THR A 197 22.93 5.54 -27.61
N SER A 198 22.21 6.60 -28.00
CA SER A 198 20.91 6.95 -27.40
C SER A 198 19.83 5.90 -27.68
N GLN A 199 19.81 5.28 -28.86
CA GLN A 199 18.91 4.18 -29.18
C GLN A 199 19.16 2.96 -28.29
N ALA A 200 20.43 2.53 -28.15
CA ALA A 200 20.79 1.42 -27.27
C ALA A 200 20.43 1.72 -25.80
N ALA A 201 20.68 2.96 -25.34
CA ALA A 201 20.29 3.39 -23.99
C ALA A 201 18.77 3.38 -23.78
N ARG A 202 18.00 3.74 -24.81
CA ARG A 202 16.53 3.65 -24.78
C ARG A 202 16.07 2.21 -24.67
N GLU A 203 16.56 1.30 -25.51
CA GLU A 203 16.16 -0.12 -25.49
C GLU A 203 16.46 -0.76 -24.13
N LEU A 204 17.64 -0.49 -23.56
CA LEU A 204 18.00 -0.93 -22.22
C LEU A 204 17.03 -0.36 -21.16
N ALA A 205 16.74 0.94 -21.23
CA ALA A 205 15.84 1.59 -20.29
C ALA A 205 14.39 1.11 -20.42
N GLU A 206 13.92 0.82 -21.65
CA GLU A 206 12.60 0.26 -21.93
C GLU A 206 12.45 -1.12 -21.31
N LYS A 207 13.47 -1.97 -21.49
CA LYS A 207 13.49 -3.30 -20.90
C LYS A 207 13.53 -3.26 -19.38
N ALA A 208 14.39 -2.44 -18.79
CA ALA A 208 14.47 -2.24 -17.35
C ALA A 208 13.16 -1.71 -16.77
N PHE A 209 12.49 -0.78 -17.48
CA PHE A 209 11.18 -0.27 -17.09
C PHE A 209 10.11 -1.36 -17.12
N GLN A 210 10.06 -2.18 -18.18
CA GLN A 210 9.11 -3.29 -18.28
C GLN A 210 9.31 -4.33 -17.18
N GLU A 211 10.56 -4.68 -16.87
CA GLU A 211 10.90 -5.61 -15.78
C GLU A 211 10.49 -5.04 -14.41
N ALA A 212 10.75 -3.75 -14.15
CA ALA A 212 10.35 -3.09 -12.91
C ALA A 212 8.82 -2.95 -12.80
N ASP A 213 8.12 -2.64 -13.90
CA ASP A 213 6.67 -2.53 -13.93
C ASP A 213 5.97 -3.87 -13.65
N GLU A 214 6.46 -4.96 -14.24
CA GLU A 214 5.90 -6.30 -13.97
C GLU A 214 6.21 -6.75 -12.55
N ALA A 215 7.44 -6.53 -12.04
CA ALA A 215 7.80 -6.83 -10.66
C ALA A 215 6.91 -6.06 -9.66
N ARG A 216 6.64 -4.78 -9.93
CA ARG A 216 5.73 -3.96 -9.13
C ARG A 216 4.31 -4.54 -9.16
N LYS A 217 3.78 -4.87 -10.33
CA LYS A 217 2.44 -5.48 -10.47
C LYS A 217 2.34 -6.82 -9.77
N ASP A 218 3.37 -7.65 -9.83
CA ASP A 218 3.41 -8.93 -9.11
C ASP A 218 3.38 -8.72 -7.60
N SER A 219 4.14 -7.74 -7.10
CA SER A 219 4.08 -7.35 -5.68
C SER A 219 2.67 -6.89 -5.27
N GLN A 220 2.05 -6.03 -6.08
CA GLN A 220 0.67 -5.61 -5.87
C GLN A 220 -0.31 -6.79 -5.90
N ARG A 221 -0.16 -7.75 -6.84
CA ARG A 221 -0.99 -8.97 -6.92
C ARG A 221 -0.87 -9.79 -5.65
N VAL A 222 0.34 -9.98 -5.14
CA VAL A 222 0.57 -10.70 -3.88
C VAL A 222 -0.08 -9.96 -2.72
N SER A 223 0.07 -8.63 -2.63
CA SER A 223 -0.54 -7.82 -1.58
C SER A 223 -2.07 -7.92 -1.60
N VAL A 224 -2.70 -7.71 -2.75
CA VAL A 224 -4.17 -7.79 -2.91
C VAL A 224 -4.69 -9.20 -2.68
N ARG A 225 -4.00 -10.25 -3.14
CA ARG A 225 -4.41 -11.64 -2.86
C ARG A 225 -4.33 -11.96 -1.37
N THR A 226 -3.27 -11.49 -0.72
CA THR A 226 -3.10 -11.65 0.73
C THR A 226 -4.25 -10.92 1.43
N TRP A 227 -4.50 -9.66 1.08
CA TRP A 227 -5.63 -8.85 1.60
C TRP A 227 -6.98 -9.52 1.49
N LEU A 228 -7.30 -10.04 0.30
CA LEU A 228 -8.57 -10.72 0.06
C LEU A 228 -8.70 -11.97 0.92
N SER A 229 -7.58 -12.62 1.28
CA SER A 229 -7.53 -13.85 2.10
C SER A 229 -8.61 -14.84 1.69
N ALA A 230 -8.75 -15.01 0.38
CA ALA A 230 -9.87 -15.73 -0.21
C ALA A 230 -9.67 -17.23 -0.04
N ARG A 231 -10.75 -17.93 0.35
CA ARG A 231 -10.74 -19.39 0.41
C ARG A 231 -10.42 -20.00 -0.96
N ASN A 232 -9.65 -21.07 -0.96
CA ASN A 232 -9.36 -21.83 -2.16
C ASN A 232 -10.60 -22.65 -2.60
N VAL A 233 -11.44 -22.04 -3.42
CA VAL A 233 -12.64 -22.68 -3.99
C VAL A 233 -12.33 -23.79 -5.01
N GLN A 234 -11.10 -23.82 -5.53
CA GLN A 234 -10.69 -24.84 -6.50
C GLN A 234 -10.62 -26.23 -5.84
N LEU A 235 -10.16 -26.30 -4.58
CA LEU A 235 -10.19 -27.54 -3.80
C LEU A 235 -11.63 -28.05 -3.60
N ASP A 236 -12.56 -27.14 -3.28
CA ASP A 236 -13.98 -27.50 -3.14
C ASP A 236 -14.56 -28.02 -4.47
N HIS A 237 -14.17 -27.39 -5.59
CA HIS A 237 -14.60 -27.82 -6.90
C HIS A 237 -14.06 -29.21 -7.27
N GLU A 238 -12.80 -29.49 -6.98
CA GLU A 238 -12.14 -30.78 -7.24
C GLU A 238 -12.79 -31.94 -6.48
N VAL A 239 -13.27 -31.69 -5.26
CA VAL A 239 -14.06 -32.68 -4.52
C VAL A 239 -15.34 -33.03 -5.27
N HIS A 240 -16.08 -32.02 -5.77
CA HIS A 240 -17.35 -32.23 -6.46
C HIS A 240 -17.19 -32.83 -7.87
N THR A 241 -16.13 -32.46 -8.60
CA THR A 241 -15.80 -33.10 -9.87
C THR A 241 -15.25 -34.52 -9.66
N GLY A 242 -14.51 -34.76 -8.57
CA GLY A 242 -14.01 -36.06 -8.16
C GLY A 242 -15.11 -37.11 -8.00
N VAL A 243 -16.23 -36.74 -7.39
CA VAL A 243 -17.43 -37.61 -7.27
C VAL A 243 -17.93 -38.09 -8.64
N ARG A 244 -17.78 -37.29 -9.70
CA ARG A 244 -18.21 -37.63 -11.06
C ARG A 244 -17.18 -38.45 -11.85
N LYS A 245 -15.94 -38.62 -11.38
CA LYS A 245 -14.89 -39.36 -12.13
C LYS A 245 -15.29 -40.80 -12.45
N LEU A 246 -16.03 -41.44 -11.56
CA LEU A 246 -16.51 -42.82 -11.75
C LEU A 246 -17.63 -42.91 -12.81
N TYR A 247 -18.41 -41.83 -13.00
CA TYR A 247 -19.53 -41.79 -13.94
C TYR A 247 -19.61 -40.42 -14.65
N PRO A 248 -18.74 -40.18 -15.66
CA PRO A 248 -18.55 -38.85 -16.27
C PRO A 248 -19.81 -38.26 -16.93
N SER A 249 -20.76 -39.10 -17.35
CA SER A 249 -22.02 -38.69 -17.98
C SER A 249 -23.05 -38.14 -16.99
N THR A 250 -22.84 -38.31 -15.69
CA THR A 250 -23.80 -37.92 -14.65
C THR A 250 -24.01 -36.40 -14.63
N GLY A 251 -25.27 -35.98 -14.69
CA GLY A 251 -25.67 -34.57 -14.60
C GLY A 251 -25.55 -33.77 -15.91
N LEU A 252 -24.99 -34.35 -16.99
CA LEU A 252 -24.84 -33.64 -18.28
C LEU A 252 -26.18 -33.22 -18.91
N TRP A 253 -27.27 -33.91 -18.57
CA TRP A 253 -28.62 -33.55 -19.02
C TRP A 253 -29.00 -32.10 -18.67
N VAL A 254 -28.41 -31.53 -17.62
CA VAL A 254 -28.71 -30.14 -17.19
C VAL A 254 -28.32 -29.13 -18.25
N LEU A 255 -27.27 -29.41 -19.03
CA LEU A 255 -26.78 -28.54 -20.11
C LEU A 255 -27.72 -28.51 -21.31
N GLN A 256 -28.59 -29.52 -21.44
CA GLN A 256 -29.59 -29.61 -22.52
C GLN A 256 -30.87 -28.84 -22.19
N LYS A 257 -31.03 -28.34 -20.96
CA LYS A 257 -32.19 -27.53 -20.59
C LYS A 257 -32.12 -26.18 -21.29
N THR A 258 -33.23 -25.78 -21.89
CA THR A 258 -33.37 -24.51 -22.62
C THR A 258 -32.93 -23.31 -21.77
N ALA A 259 -33.29 -23.28 -20.48
CA ALA A 259 -32.88 -22.21 -19.56
C ALA A 259 -31.34 -22.09 -19.40
N ILE A 260 -30.62 -23.21 -19.33
CA ILE A 260 -29.15 -23.21 -19.19
C ILE A 260 -28.47 -22.90 -20.53
N SER A 261 -28.98 -23.49 -21.62
CA SER A 261 -28.47 -23.21 -22.96
C SER A 261 -28.66 -21.74 -23.35
N ALA A 262 -29.81 -21.15 -23.03
CA ALA A 262 -30.07 -19.72 -23.26
C ALA A 262 -29.19 -18.84 -22.38
N TRP A 263 -28.95 -19.23 -21.12
CA TRP A 263 -28.05 -18.50 -20.22
C TRP A 263 -26.59 -18.48 -20.69
N HIS A 264 -26.13 -19.52 -21.38
CA HIS A 264 -24.79 -19.55 -21.99
C HIS A 264 -24.67 -18.76 -23.30
N ASP A 265 -25.80 -18.39 -23.92
CA ASP A 265 -25.82 -17.66 -25.19
C ASP A 265 -25.80 -16.14 -24.93
N ASN A 266 -24.62 -15.54 -25.05
CA ASN A 266 -24.37 -14.11 -24.84
C ASN A 266 -25.16 -13.18 -25.79
N GLN A 267 -25.90 -13.70 -26.77
CA GLN A 267 -26.70 -12.90 -27.70
C GLN A 267 -28.10 -12.54 -27.15
N HIS A 268 -28.57 -13.24 -26.11
CA HIS A 268 -29.91 -13.06 -25.56
C HIS A 268 -29.83 -12.49 -24.13
N THR A 269 -30.05 -11.18 -23.97
CA THR A 269 -30.11 -10.48 -22.66
C THR A 269 -31.33 -10.85 -21.80
N ALA A 270 -32.25 -11.66 -22.31
CA ALA A 270 -33.43 -12.13 -21.60
C ALA A 270 -33.09 -13.32 -20.68
N GLY A 271 -32.35 -13.07 -19.59
CA GLY A 271 -32.15 -14.05 -18.51
C GLY A 271 -30.74 -14.08 -17.93
N SER A 272 -30.36 -13.07 -17.13
CA SER A 272 -29.05 -13.03 -16.45
C SER A 272 -28.93 -13.97 -15.25
N LEU A 273 -30.03 -14.62 -14.84
CA LEU A 273 -30.11 -15.45 -13.64
C LEU A 273 -30.84 -16.76 -13.93
N VAL A 274 -30.19 -17.88 -13.60
CA VAL A 274 -30.83 -19.20 -13.56
C VAL A 274 -30.89 -19.69 -12.12
N TRP A 275 -32.09 -20.01 -11.65
CA TRP A 275 -32.32 -20.54 -10.30
C TRP A 275 -32.65 -22.04 -10.35
N ILE A 276 -31.79 -22.87 -9.76
CA ILE A 276 -32.00 -24.33 -9.66
C ILE A 276 -32.40 -24.69 -8.23
N HIS A 277 -33.62 -25.16 -8.04
CA HIS A 277 -34.13 -25.61 -6.74
C HIS A 277 -34.39 -27.13 -6.71
N GLY A 278 -34.47 -27.70 -5.51
CA GLY A 278 -34.74 -29.12 -5.31
C GLY A 278 -34.51 -29.54 -3.85
N ILE A 279 -34.99 -30.72 -3.48
CA ILE A 279 -34.83 -31.26 -2.12
C ILE A 279 -33.33 -31.46 -1.74
N PRO A 280 -32.99 -31.51 -0.44
CA PRO A 280 -31.68 -31.98 0.00
C PRO A 280 -31.33 -33.34 -0.63
N GLY A 281 -30.08 -33.54 -1.06
CA GLY A 281 -29.66 -34.77 -1.73
C GLY A 281 -29.99 -34.88 -3.23
N ALA A 282 -30.76 -33.95 -3.82
CA ALA A 282 -31.12 -33.97 -5.26
C ALA A 282 -29.94 -33.72 -6.24
N GLY A 283 -28.69 -33.70 -5.78
CA GLY A 283 -27.51 -33.53 -6.64
C GLY A 283 -27.22 -32.11 -7.13
N LYS A 284 -27.87 -31.06 -6.58
CA LYS A 284 -27.70 -29.66 -7.00
C LYS A 284 -26.22 -29.23 -7.11
N THR A 285 -25.40 -29.55 -6.10
CA THR A 285 -23.97 -29.23 -6.08
C THR A 285 -23.20 -29.93 -7.20
N VAL A 286 -23.57 -31.17 -7.52
CA VAL A 286 -22.98 -31.93 -8.64
C VAL A 286 -23.37 -31.28 -9.97
N LEU A 287 -24.63 -30.85 -10.13
CA LEU A 287 -25.09 -30.11 -11.31
C LEU A 287 -24.37 -28.76 -11.47
N ALA A 288 -24.16 -28.02 -10.38
CA ALA A 288 -23.38 -26.78 -10.40
C ALA A 288 -21.94 -27.03 -10.90
N SER A 289 -21.30 -28.13 -10.48
CA SER A 289 -19.97 -28.48 -10.97
C SER A 289 -19.92 -28.77 -12.48
N VAL A 290 -20.99 -29.33 -13.05
CA VAL A 290 -21.12 -29.57 -14.50
C VAL A 290 -21.24 -28.25 -15.25
N ILE A 291 -22.07 -27.33 -14.74
CA ILE A 291 -22.28 -26.01 -15.34
C ILE A 291 -20.97 -25.19 -15.31
N ILE A 292 -20.26 -25.19 -14.18
CA ILE A 292 -18.98 -24.48 -14.03
C ILE A 292 -17.93 -24.96 -15.04
N GLU A 293 -17.77 -26.28 -15.20
CA GLU A 293 -16.82 -26.84 -16.16
C GLU A 293 -17.20 -26.50 -17.61
N LYS A 294 -18.51 -26.54 -17.93
CA LYS A 294 -18.98 -26.10 -19.24
C LYS A 294 -18.70 -24.61 -19.46
N SER A 295 -18.98 -23.74 -18.50
CA SER A 295 -18.68 -22.30 -18.58
C SER A 295 -17.19 -22.04 -18.81
N ARG A 296 -16.30 -22.75 -18.10
CA ARG A 296 -14.84 -22.61 -18.24
C ARG A 296 -14.33 -22.99 -19.63
N SER A 297 -15.03 -23.89 -20.32
CA SER A 297 -14.70 -24.28 -21.69
C SER A 297 -15.07 -23.24 -22.75
N LEU A 298 -15.86 -22.22 -22.39
CA LEU A 298 -16.30 -21.19 -23.34
C LEU A 298 -15.18 -20.17 -23.57
N PRO A 299 -14.93 -19.77 -24.84
CA PRO A 299 -13.91 -18.77 -25.16
C PRO A 299 -14.27 -17.42 -24.55
N SER A 300 -13.25 -16.69 -24.09
CA SER A 300 -13.38 -15.32 -23.57
C SER A 300 -14.37 -15.14 -22.41
N THR A 301 -14.70 -16.22 -21.69
CA THR A 301 -15.61 -16.19 -20.54
C THR A 301 -14.81 -16.27 -19.23
N ILE A 302 -15.08 -15.35 -18.31
CA ILE A 302 -14.53 -15.38 -16.95
C ILE A 302 -15.56 -16.07 -16.06
N VAL A 303 -15.14 -17.08 -15.29
CA VAL A 303 -16.04 -17.87 -14.44
C VAL A 303 -15.62 -17.73 -12.98
N ALA A 304 -16.50 -17.18 -12.16
CA ALA A 304 -16.36 -17.16 -10.71
C ALA A 304 -17.47 -18.00 -10.07
N TYR A 305 -17.11 -18.80 -9.07
CA TYR A 305 -18.09 -19.64 -8.36
C TYR A 305 -17.76 -19.75 -6.88
N PHE A 306 -18.75 -20.15 -6.10
CA PHE A 306 -18.60 -20.40 -4.68
C PHE A 306 -19.56 -21.52 -4.24
N TYR A 307 -19.11 -22.39 -3.35
CA TYR A 307 -19.91 -23.47 -2.79
C TYR A 307 -20.25 -23.16 -1.33
N CYS A 308 -21.46 -22.66 -1.08
CA CYS A 308 -21.93 -22.41 0.29
C CYS A 308 -22.09 -23.72 1.07
N LYS A 309 -21.74 -23.71 2.35
CA LYS A 309 -21.87 -24.87 3.24
C LYS A 309 -22.44 -24.44 4.59
N TYR A 310 -23.57 -25.06 4.96
CA TYR A 310 -24.23 -24.80 6.24
C TYR A 310 -23.32 -25.20 7.42
N LYS A 311 -23.32 -24.41 8.49
CA LYS A 311 -22.45 -24.55 9.69
C LYS A 311 -20.94 -24.41 9.46
N ASP A 312 -20.51 -23.97 8.28
CA ASP A 312 -19.12 -23.60 8.01
C ASP A 312 -19.03 -22.08 7.97
N LEU A 313 -18.44 -21.47 9.02
CA LEU A 313 -18.37 -20.01 9.18
C LEU A 313 -17.59 -19.32 8.06
N GLU A 314 -16.73 -20.04 7.34
CA GLU A 314 -16.00 -19.52 6.18
C GLU A 314 -16.78 -19.66 4.87
N ARG A 315 -17.93 -20.35 4.88
CA ARG A 315 -18.71 -20.69 3.68
C ARG A 315 -20.20 -20.38 3.80
N ASN A 316 -20.58 -19.58 4.78
CA ASN A 316 -21.97 -19.22 5.03
C ASN A 316 -22.17 -17.70 5.19
N ASN A 317 -21.19 -16.88 4.82
CA ASN A 317 -21.25 -15.44 4.95
C ASN A 317 -20.97 -14.72 3.62
N PHE A 318 -21.54 -13.53 3.48
CA PHE A 318 -21.43 -12.69 2.28
C PHE A 318 -19.97 -12.33 1.94
N VAL A 319 -19.17 -11.99 2.96
CA VAL A 319 -17.79 -11.54 2.79
C VAL A 319 -16.92 -12.64 2.14
N ALA A 320 -17.09 -13.89 2.55
CA ALA A 320 -16.37 -15.03 1.98
C ALA A 320 -16.71 -15.26 0.51
N VAL A 321 -17.99 -15.13 0.13
CA VAL A 321 -18.45 -15.23 -1.26
C VAL A 321 -17.77 -14.17 -2.12
N PHE A 322 -17.80 -12.90 -1.69
CA PHE A 322 -17.22 -11.80 -2.45
C PHE A 322 -15.70 -11.88 -2.55
N ARG A 323 -14.99 -12.19 -1.46
CA ARG A 323 -13.53 -12.41 -1.47
C ARG A 323 -13.14 -13.48 -2.49
N ALA A 324 -13.84 -14.61 -2.50
CA ALA A 324 -13.60 -15.69 -3.44
C ALA A 324 -13.92 -15.31 -4.89
N MET A 325 -15.01 -14.59 -5.14
CA MET A 325 -15.37 -14.11 -6.48
C MET A 325 -14.32 -13.11 -6.99
N ILE A 326 -13.98 -12.08 -6.22
CA ILE A 326 -12.99 -11.06 -6.60
C ILE A 326 -11.62 -11.70 -6.84
N SER A 327 -11.18 -12.62 -5.98
CA SER A 327 -9.92 -13.34 -6.17
C SER A 327 -9.89 -14.14 -7.49
N GLN A 328 -10.98 -14.83 -7.83
CA GLN A 328 -11.09 -15.54 -9.12
C GLN A 328 -11.10 -14.58 -10.32
N LEU A 329 -11.79 -13.44 -10.21
CA LEU A 329 -11.81 -12.42 -11.25
C LEU A 329 -10.41 -11.81 -11.46
N LEU A 330 -9.67 -11.54 -10.38
CA LEU A 330 -8.31 -11.03 -10.45
C LEU A 330 -7.33 -11.99 -11.13
N VAL A 331 -7.47 -13.29 -10.89
CA VAL A 331 -6.62 -14.32 -11.51
C VAL A 331 -6.91 -14.47 -13.00
N GLN A 332 -8.19 -14.36 -13.38
CA GLN A 332 -8.64 -14.58 -14.76
C GLN A 332 -8.61 -13.30 -15.61
N SER A 333 -8.59 -12.12 -14.99
CA SER A 333 -8.50 -10.84 -15.68
C SER A 333 -7.12 -10.68 -16.32
N LYS A 334 -7.12 -10.40 -17.63
CA LYS A 334 -5.91 -9.95 -18.34
C LYS A 334 -5.58 -8.48 -18.06
N ASP A 335 -6.56 -7.72 -17.58
CA ASP A 335 -6.41 -6.29 -17.33
C ASP A 335 -5.97 -6.03 -15.89
N SER A 336 -5.01 -5.12 -15.73
CA SER A 336 -4.48 -4.72 -14.42
C SER A 336 -5.37 -3.71 -13.70
N ASP A 337 -6.43 -3.20 -14.33
CA ASP A 337 -7.33 -2.21 -13.73
C ASP A 337 -7.97 -2.67 -12.42
N LEU A 338 -8.49 -3.89 -12.37
CA LEU A 338 -9.10 -4.41 -11.15
C LEU A 338 -8.06 -4.52 -10.03
N LEU A 339 -6.83 -4.90 -10.38
CA LEU A 339 -5.71 -4.93 -9.44
C LEU A 339 -5.39 -3.52 -8.95
N GLN A 340 -5.27 -2.53 -9.84
CA GLN A 340 -4.97 -1.14 -9.47
C GLN A 340 -6.08 -0.57 -8.59
N ALA A 341 -7.36 -0.76 -8.96
CA ALA A 341 -8.49 -0.27 -8.19
C ALA A 341 -8.58 -0.88 -6.78
N LEU A 342 -8.24 -2.17 -6.63
CA LEU A 342 -8.22 -2.83 -5.33
C LEU A 342 -6.99 -2.43 -4.51
N TYR A 343 -5.83 -2.30 -5.13
CA TYR A 343 -4.62 -1.83 -4.44
C TYR A 343 -4.78 -0.38 -3.96
N ASP A 344 -5.39 0.48 -4.78
CA ASP A 344 -5.70 1.88 -4.46
C ASP A 344 -6.75 2.06 -3.36
N SER A 345 -7.49 1.01 -2.98
CA SER A 345 -8.46 1.10 -1.89
C SER A 345 -7.80 1.50 -0.56
N TYR A 346 -6.57 1.05 -0.31
CA TYR A 346 -5.75 1.54 0.80
C TYR A 346 -5.32 2.99 0.60
N GLY A 347 -4.92 3.35 -0.62
CA GLY A 347 -4.51 4.70 -1.01
C GLY A 347 -5.56 5.74 -0.66
N ARG A 348 -6.83 5.48 -0.94
CA ARG A 348 -7.93 6.40 -0.60
C ARG A 348 -8.05 6.68 0.90
N ILE A 349 -7.79 5.67 1.74
CA ILE A 349 -7.85 5.85 3.20
C ILE A 349 -6.65 6.68 3.66
N VAL A 350 -5.46 6.38 3.13
CA VAL A 350 -4.23 7.10 3.44
C VAL A 350 -4.28 8.55 2.95
N GLU A 351 -4.72 8.80 1.71
CA GLU A 351 -4.94 10.13 1.16
C GLU A 351 -5.88 10.96 2.03
N ARG A 352 -6.97 10.34 2.55
CA ARG A 352 -7.90 11.02 3.47
C ARG A 352 -7.20 11.45 4.76
N ILE A 353 -6.28 10.64 5.26
CA ILE A 353 -5.50 10.96 6.47
C ILE A 353 -4.52 12.09 6.14
N GLU A 354 -3.72 11.95 5.09
CA GLU A 354 -2.70 12.92 4.66
C GLU A 354 -3.28 14.29 4.28
N GLN A 355 -4.49 14.31 3.71
CA GLN A 355 -5.19 15.53 3.29
C GLN A 355 -6.15 16.08 4.37
N ASN A 356 -6.13 15.53 5.58
CA ASN A 356 -6.97 16.04 6.66
C ASN A 356 -6.58 17.50 6.99
N GLU A 357 -7.57 18.40 6.96
CA GLU A 357 -7.39 19.83 7.23
C GLU A 357 -6.93 20.09 8.67
N ASN A 358 -7.31 19.23 9.61
CA ASN A 358 -6.82 19.29 10.99
C ASN A 358 -5.41 18.69 11.07
N ALA A 359 -4.41 19.57 11.07
CA ALA A 359 -2.99 19.20 11.13
C ALA A 359 -2.65 18.34 12.35
N ALA A 360 -3.20 18.65 13.53
CA ALA A 360 -2.92 17.88 14.75
C ALA A 360 -3.45 16.44 14.64
N ALA A 361 -4.68 16.25 14.18
CA ALA A 361 -5.27 14.93 13.98
C ALA A 361 -4.55 14.14 12.88
N ARG A 362 -4.14 14.80 11.80
CA ARG A 362 -3.32 14.20 10.73
C ARG A 362 -1.99 13.69 11.27
N ASP A 363 -1.25 14.54 11.97
CA ASP A 363 0.10 14.23 12.42
C ASP A 363 0.06 13.13 13.50
N GLN A 364 -0.96 13.13 14.37
CA GLN A 364 -1.26 12.03 15.29
C GLN A 364 -1.58 10.73 14.54
N ALA A 365 -2.46 10.74 13.54
CA ALA A 365 -2.80 9.55 12.77
C ALA A 365 -1.57 8.95 12.05
N LEU A 366 -0.72 9.78 11.46
CA LEU A 366 0.52 9.35 10.80
C LEU A 366 1.54 8.78 11.81
N LEU A 367 1.66 9.39 12.99
CA LEU A 367 2.49 8.87 14.08
C LEU A 367 2.01 7.48 14.53
N LEU A 368 0.71 7.33 14.79
CA LEU A 368 0.10 6.07 15.23
C LEU A 368 0.23 4.99 14.15
N LEU A 369 0.01 5.31 12.88
CA LEU A 369 0.26 4.39 11.78
C LEU A 369 1.74 3.96 11.73
N GLY A 370 2.66 4.91 11.94
CA GLY A 370 4.08 4.64 12.10
C GLY A 370 4.34 3.58 13.16
N TRP A 371 3.84 3.81 14.37
CA TRP A 371 4.01 2.90 15.50
C TRP A 371 3.40 1.51 15.24
N VAL A 372 2.15 1.44 14.77
CA VAL A 372 1.49 0.15 14.50
C VAL A 372 2.22 -0.64 13.41
N VAL A 373 2.79 0.04 12.40
CA VAL A 373 3.53 -0.58 11.30
C VAL A 373 4.90 -1.10 11.74
N THR A 374 5.59 -0.42 12.66
CA THR A 374 6.95 -0.78 13.11
C THR A 374 6.99 -1.58 14.41
N ALA A 375 5.87 -1.66 15.12
CA ALA A 375 5.81 -2.35 16.40
C ALA A 375 6.25 -3.82 16.29
N LYS A 376 7.03 -4.29 17.27
CA LYS A 376 7.59 -5.66 17.30
C LYS A 376 6.58 -6.69 17.78
N ARG A 377 5.54 -6.22 18.46
CA ARG A 377 4.29 -6.92 18.77
C ARG A 377 3.14 -5.92 18.70
N PRO A 378 1.89 -6.37 18.56
CA PRO A 378 0.74 -5.49 18.72
C PRO A 378 0.82 -4.70 20.04
N LEU A 379 0.73 -3.37 19.93
CA LEU A 379 0.60 -2.47 21.07
C LEU A 379 -0.83 -2.60 21.62
N THR A 380 -0.99 -2.53 22.93
CA THR A 380 -2.33 -2.39 23.51
C THR A 380 -2.77 -0.93 23.47
N TRP A 381 -4.08 -0.68 23.49
CA TRP A 381 -4.61 0.68 23.53
C TRP A 381 -4.11 1.46 24.76
N PRO A 382 -4.04 0.87 25.97
CA PRO A 382 -3.41 1.55 27.11
C PRO A 382 -1.92 1.83 26.91
N GLU A 383 -1.16 0.95 26.25
CA GLU A 383 0.24 1.22 25.89
C GLU A 383 0.37 2.40 24.92
N ILE A 384 -0.54 2.53 23.96
CA ILE A 384 -0.58 3.68 23.04
C ILE A 384 -0.93 4.96 23.79
N GLN A 385 -1.95 4.93 24.65
CA GLN A 385 -2.34 6.08 25.46
C GLN A 385 -1.21 6.53 26.38
N GLY A 386 -0.52 5.57 27.03
CA GLY A 386 0.68 5.85 27.82
C GLY A 386 1.80 6.44 26.98
N ALA A 387 2.10 5.87 25.81
CA ALA A 387 3.15 6.36 24.93
C ALA A 387 2.91 7.79 24.42
N ILE A 388 1.67 8.14 24.07
CA ILE A 388 1.28 9.50 23.66
C ILE A 388 1.35 10.48 24.84
N SER A 389 1.06 10.00 26.05
CA SER A 389 1.02 10.82 27.25
C SER A 389 2.40 11.12 27.84
N ILE A 390 3.48 10.55 27.29
CA ILE A 390 4.86 10.84 27.72
C ILE A 390 5.24 12.26 27.31
N ASP A 391 5.76 13.02 28.27
CA ASP A 391 6.53 14.23 28.05
C ASP A 391 8.00 13.98 28.37
N ILE A 392 8.83 14.05 27.34
CA ILE A 392 10.28 13.82 27.47
C ILE A 392 10.97 14.98 28.18
N GLU A 393 10.50 16.22 27.99
CA GLU A 393 11.11 17.42 28.58
C GLU A 393 10.85 17.47 30.09
N ASP A 394 9.61 17.20 30.49
CA ASP A 394 9.18 17.20 31.90
C ASP A 394 9.43 15.85 32.60
N GLN A 395 9.92 14.85 31.88
CA GLN A 395 10.13 13.47 32.36
C GLN A 395 8.90 12.89 33.07
N SER A 396 7.72 13.10 32.48
CA SER A 396 6.43 12.78 33.09
C SER A 396 5.50 12.04 32.13
N VAL A 397 4.40 11.50 32.67
CA VAL A 397 3.33 10.86 31.90
C VAL A 397 2.00 11.48 32.33
N ASP A 398 1.42 12.28 31.43
CA ASP A 398 0.21 13.06 31.70
C ASP A 398 -0.97 12.57 30.85
N PHE A 399 -1.76 11.68 31.44
CA PHE A 399 -2.98 11.18 30.80
C PHE A 399 -4.11 12.21 30.78
N GLU A 400 -4.09 13.24 31.62
CA GLU A 400 -5.20 14.19 31.72
C GLU A 400 -5.21 15.15 30.54
N GLU A 401 -4.05 15.70 30.19
CA GLU A 401 -3.95 16.73 29.13
C GLU A 401 -3.49 16.17 27.77
N ARG A 402 -2.76 15.03 27.74
CA ARG A 402 -2.13 14.54 26.50
C ARG A 402 -2.77 13.29 25.91
N SER A 403 -3.66 12.60 26.63
CA SER A 403 -4.27 11.36 26.14
C SER A 403 -5.13 11.59 24.88
N LEU A 404 -5.24 10.56 24.04
CA LEU A 404 -6.07 10.61 22.84
C LEU A 404 -7.54 10.54 23.24
N VAL A 405 -8.29 11.60 22.90
CA VAL A 405 -9.74 11.68 23.09
C VAL A 405 -10.48 10.76 22.10
N GLU A 406 -10.00 10.70 20.87
CA GLU A 406 -10.57 9.87 19.81
C GLU A 406 -9.98 8.46 19.80
N ASP A 407 -10.81 7.46 19.48
CA ASP A 407 -10.33 6.10 19.26
C ASP A 407 -9.44 6.02 18.01
N ILE A 408 -8.49 5.08 17.99
CA ILE A 408 -7.59 4.91 16.85
C ILE A 408 -8.31 4.68 15.52
N GLY A 409 -9.49 4.04 15.53
CA GLY A 409 -10.29 3.85 14.32
C GLY A 409 -10.85 5.15 13.74
N ALA A 410 -11.07 6.17 14.57
CA ALA A 410 -11.51 7.49 14.10
C ALA A 410 -10.36 8.24 13.39
N LEU A 411 -9.15 8.17 13.98
CA LEU A 411 -7.94 8.82 13.47
C LEU A 411 -7.40 8.12 12.21
N CYS A 412 -7.20 6.81 12.27
CA CYS A 412 -6.53 6.03 11.23
C CYS A 412 -7.49 5.30 10.27
N GLY A 413 -8.80 5.45 10.46
CA GLY A 413 -9.84 4.81 9.64
C GLY A 413 -9.80 3.28 9.71
N SER A 414 -10.30 2.63 8.66
CA SER A 414 -10.39 1.16 8.59
C SER A 414 -9.06 0.45 8.31
N LEU A 415 -7.91 1.12 8.48
CA LEU A 415 -6.59 0.51 8.35
C LEU A 415 -6.20 -0.28 9.61
N VAL A 416 -6.73 0.15 10.76
CA VAL A 416 -6.44 -0.42 12.08
C VAL A 416 -7.71 -0.96 12.71
N GLU A 417 -7.56 -1.94 13.59
CA GLU A 417 -8.64 -2.46 14.42
C GLU A 417 -8.17 -2.75 15.83
N ARG A 418 -9.10 -2.65 16.78
CA ARG A 418 -8.91 -3.07 18.18
C ARG A 418 -9.47 -4.48 18.37
N LEU A 419 -8.57 -5.43 18.67
CA LEU A 419 -8.87 -6.82 18.95
C LEU A 419 -9.13 -7.05 20.45
N PRO A 420 -9.70 -8.22 20.84
CA PRO A 420 -9.90 -8.56 22.25
C PRO A 420 -8.61 -8.46 23.08
N GLY A 421 -8.73 -7.85 24.28
CA GLY A 421 -7.58 -7.49 25.12
C GLY A 421 -6.90 -6.19 24.69
N ASP A 422 -7.63 -5.31 24.01
CA ASP A 422 -7.22 -3.98 23.56
C ASP A 422 -5.99 -3.94 22.67
N ARG A 423 -5.66 -5.03 21.99
CA ARG A 423 -4.54 -5.03 21.03
C ARG A 423 -4.94 -4.26 19.78
N VAL A 424 -4.10 -3.31 19.40
CA VAL A 424 -4.21 -2.56 18.15
C VAL A 424 -3.38 -3.23 17.09
N GLU A 425 -4.01 -3.61 16.00
CA GLU A 425 -3.37 -4.25 14.85
C GLU A 425 -3.83 -3.59 13.56
N LEU A 426 -3.03 -3.71 12.50
CA LEU A 426 -3.52 -3.45 11.15
C LEU A 426 -4.56 -4.52 10.82
N ILE A 427 -5.66 -4.10 10.17
CA ILE A 427 -6.75 -5.01 9.78
C ILE A 427 -6.27 -6.18 8.91
N HIS A 428 -5.13 -5.99 8.23
CA HIS A 428 -4.49 -7.02 7.43
C HIS A 428 -3.01 -6.74 7.18
N THR A 429 -2.18 -7.79 7.10
CA THR A 429 -0.73 -7.70 6.80
C THR A 429 -0.42 -6.97 5.48
N SER A 430 -1.32 -7.02 4.51
CA SER A 430 -1.19 -6.30 3.23
C SER A 430 -1.23 -4.77 3.41
N ALA A 431 -1.95 -4.26 4.41
CA ALA A 431 -1.95 -2.83 4.73
C ALA A 431 -0.55 -2.38 5.18
N ARG A 432 0.15 -3.23 5.95
CA ARG A 432 1.54 -3.00 6.35
C ARG A 432 2.45 -2.87 5.14
N ILE A 433 2.33 -3.82 4.20
CA ILE A 433 3.11 -3.83 2.95
C ILE A 433 2.84 -2.56 2.14
N TYR A 434 1.57 -2.18 1.99
CA TYR A 434 1.16 -0.98 1.26
C TYR A 434 1.79 0.30 1.87
N LEU A 435 1.62 0.49 3.18
CA LEU A 435 2.12 1.66 3.90
C LEU A 435 3.65 1.79 3.81
N MET A 436 4.36 0.66 3.80
CA MET A 436 5.82 0.61 3.66
C MET A 436 6.30 0.83 2.22
N GLN A 437 5.68 0.16 1.23
CA GLN A 437 6.14 0.16 -0.17
C GLN A 437 5.98 1.52 -0.84
N ASP A 438 4.85 2.19 -0.62
CA ASP A 438 4.59 3.52 -1.19
C ASP A 438 5.16 4.64 -0.30
N ASN A 439 5.93 4.30 0.74
CA ASN A 439 6.61 5.23 1.66
C ASN A 439 5.67 6.23 2.36
N HIS A 440 4.39 5.86 2.51
CA HIS A 440 3.40 6.58 3.34
C HIS A 440 3.78 6.52 4.82
N VAL A 441 4.41 5.43 5.25
CA VAL A 441 5.08 5.33 6.55
C VAL A 441 6.58 5.20 6.33
N ARG A 442 7.34 6.21 6.77
CA ARG A 442 8.81 6.15 6.78
C ARG A 442 9.27 5.25 7.92
N VAL A 443 9.62 4.00 7.57
CA VAL A 443 10.02 2.99 8.55
C VAL A 443 11.20 3.44 9.41
N SER A 444 12.26 4.02 8.83
CA SER A 444 13.43 4.48 9.62
C SER A 444 13.03 5.50 10.68
N ARG A 445 12.33 6.57 10.28
CA ARG A 445 11.82 7.60 11.20
C ARG A 445 10.92 7.01 12.30
N ALA A 446 9.98 6.14 11.96
CA ALA A 446 9.08 5.54 12.96
C ALA A 446 9.81 4.60 13.93
N GLU A 447 10.81 3.84 13.46
CA GLU A 447 11.69 3.02 14.32
C GLU A 447 12.55 3.91 15.24
N GLY A 448 13.12 4.99 14.73
CA GLY A 448 13.91 5.95 15.50
C GLY A 448 13.08 6.66 16.57
N GLN A 449 11.85 7.09 16.23
CA GLN A 449 10.90 7.67 17.19
C GLN A 449 10.56 6.72 18.33
N LEU A 450 10.23 5.46 18.04
CA LEU A 450 9.97 4.47 19.09
C LEU A 450 11.21 4.13 19.91
N ALA A 451 12.38 4.01 19.28
CA ALA A 451 13.64 3.78 19.99
C ALA A 451 13.93 4.92 20.98
N SER A 452 13.83 6.16 20.50
CA SER A 452 14.00 7.37 21.30
C SER A 452 13.00 7.42 22.45
N LEU A 453 11.70 7.27 22.17
CA LEU A 453 10.66 7.30 23.19
C LEU A 453 10.88 6.23 24.27
N CYS A 454 11.22 5.00 23.88
CA CYS A 454 11.47 3.93 24.83
C CYS A 454 12.69 4.22 25.73
N LEU A 455 13.79 4.72 25.15
CA LEU A 455 15.01 5.00 25.89
C LEU A 455 14.83 6.15 26.88
N HIS A 456 14.28 7.29 26.44
CA HIS A 456 14.01 8.42 27.32
C HIS A 456 13.09 8.02 28.47
N TYR A 457 12.00 7.32 28.15
CA TYR A 457 11.03 6.89 29.13
C TYR A 457 11.63 5.98 30.22
N LEU A 458 12.46 5.01 29.84
CA LEU A 458 13.11 4.11 30.80
C LEU A 458 14.15 4.80 31.69
N MET A 459 14.60 6.00 31.32
CA MET A 459 15.50 6.84 32.12
C MET A 459 14.76 7.79 33.08
N PHE A 460 13.43 7.82 33.07
CA PHE A 460 12.69 8.72 33.95
C PHE A 460 12.90 8.39 35.44
N PRO A 461 12.89 9.40 36.33
CA PRO A 461 13.10 9.20 37.78
C PRO A 461 12.10 8.23 38.42
N GLY A 462 10.90 8.09 37.85
CA GLY A 462 9.90 7.12 38.31
C GLY A 462 10.38 5.66 38.30
N PHE A 463 11.42 5.32 37.55
CA PHE A 463 12.02 3.97 37.56
C PHE A 463 13.03 3.75 38.68
N THR A 464 13.55 4.81 39.31
CA THR A 464 14.49 4.74 40.44
C THR A 464 13.88 5.21 41.77
N ALA A 465 12.58 5.52 41.74
CA ALA A 465 11.80 5.99 42.88
C ALA A 465 11.63 4.92 43.97
N ASP A 466 11.25 5.36 45.17
CA ASP A 466 10.93 4.45 46.28
C ASP A 466 9.52 3.83 46.17
N ASP A 467 9.22 2.84 47.00
CA ASP A 467 7.93 2.13 47.00
C ASP A 467 6.72 3.08 47.16
N GLU A 468 6.85 4.17 47.91
CA GLU A 468 5.74 5.11 48.15
C GLU A 468 5.45 5.95 46.90
N GLU A 469 6.50 6.43 46.24
CA GLU A 469 6.42 7.17 44.98
C GLU A 469 5.98 6.28 43.82
N ILE A 470 6.48 5.05 43.72
CA ILE A 470 6.03 4.05 42.75
C ILE A 470 4.51 3.86 42.86
N CYS A 471 3.97 3.76 44.07
CA CYS A 471 2.52 3.63 44.27
C CYS A 471 1.74 4.85 43.76
N LYS A 472 2.30 6.07 43.84
CA LYS A 472 1.67 7.29 43.28
C LYS A 472 1.71 7.26 41.76
N PHE A 473 2.85 6.91 41.18
CA PHE A 473 3.03 6.75 39.73
C PHE A 473 2.13 5.66 39.13
N LEU A 474 1.91 4.56 39.86
CA LEU A 474 0.96 3.52 39.45
C LEU A 474 -0.47 4.05 39.38
N LYS A 475 -0.87 4.93 40.30
CA LYS A 475 -2.23 5.51 40.31
C LYS A 475 -2.45 6.55 39.21
N SER A 476 -1.39 7.15 38.66
CA SER A 476 -1.47 8.08 37.53
C SER A 476 -1.30 7.43 36.15
N GLY A 477 -1.05 6.13 36.09
CA GLY A 477 -0.82 5.42 34.83
C GLY A 477 0.61 5.53 34.28
N PHE A 478 1.56 6.08 35.04
CA PHE A 478 2.93 6.36 34.59
C PHE A 478 3.62 5.17 33.90
N TYR A 479 3.41 3.96 34.43
CA TYR A 479 4.03 2.72 33.92
C TYR A 479 3.32 2.07 32.70
N ALA A 480 2.33 2.73 32.08
CA ALA A 480 1.47 2.11 31.06
C ALA A 480 2.23 1.58 29.83
N PHE A 481 3.35 2.22 29.47
CA PHE A 481 4.18 1.85 28.32
C PHE A 481 5.41 0.97 28.69
N GLN A 482 5.66 0.75 29.99
CA GLN A 482 6.85 0.05 30.53
C GLN A 482 7.11 -1.29 29.85
N ASN A 483 6.10 -2.15 29.78
CA ASN A 483 6.27 -3.51 29.26
C ASN A 483 6.74 -3.51 27.80
N TYR A 484 6.19 -2.63 26.97
CA TYR A 484 6.61 -2.52 25.58
C TYR A 484 8.03 -1.94 25.47
N ALA A 485 8.28 -0.83 26.17
CA ALA A 485 9.56 -0.13 26.14
C ALA A 485 10.72 -1.06 26.54
N THR A 486 10.63 -1.71 27.70
CA THR A 486 11.65 -2.64 28.20
C THR A 486 11.93 -3.78 27.21
N LEU A 487 10.88 -4.32 26.58
CA LEU A 487 11.00 -5.46 25.67
C LEU A 487 11.58 -5.07 24.31
N HIS A 488 11.33 -3.87 23.79
CA HIS A 488 11.55 -3.61 22.36
C HIS A 488 12.41 -2.40 22.02
N TRP A 489 12.87 -1.60 23.00
CA TRP A 489 13.77 -0.48 22.75
C TRP A 489 14.99 -0.87 21.89
N VAL A 490 15.63 -2.00 22.22
CA VAL A 490 16.84 -2.49 21.51
C VAL A 490 16.52 -2.96 20.09
N ASP A 491 15.34 -3.56 19.90
CA ASP A 491 14.89 -4.03 18.59
C ASP A 491 14.59 -2.83 17.66
N HIS A 492 14.02 -1.76 18.21
CA HIS A 492 13.78 -0.51 17.49
C HIS A 492 15.09 0.22 17.17
N LEU A 493 15.99 0.36 18.14
CA LEU A 493 17.30 0.99 17.93
C LEU A 493 18.09 0.28 16.83
N GLN A 494 18.14 -1.05 16.86
CA GLN A 494 18.82 -1.80 15.81
C GLN A 494 18.15 -1.63 14.44
N CYS A 495 16.82 -1.75 14.35
CA CYS A 495 16.11 -1.57 13.08
C CYS A 495 16.29 -0.15 12.53
N TYR A 496 16.36 0.87 13.40
CA TYR A 496 16.65 2.24 13.01
C TYR A 496 18.04 2.36 12.37
N LEU A 497 19.09 1.88 13.05
CA LEU A 497 20.48 1.95 12.57
C LEU A 497 20.70 1.18 11.26
N GLU A 498 20.03 0.04 11.07
CA GLU A 498 20.13 -0.75 9.83
C GLU A 498 19.46 -0.07 8.63
N ASN A 499 18.43 0.74 8.88
CA ASN A 499 17.61 1.36 7.85
C ASN A 499 17.83 2.87 7.69
N LEU A 500 18.88 3.42 8.32
CA LEU A 500 19.25 4.83 8.25
C LEU A 500 19.26 5.38 6.82
N ARG A 501 18.68 6.57 6.68
CA ARG A 501 18.75 7.42 5.48
C ARG A 501 19.55 8.68 5.79
N ALA A 502 19.93 9.42 4.75
CA ALA A 502 20.76 10.62 4.91
C ALA A 502 20.06 11.73 5.71
N ASP A 503 18.72 11.80 5.66
CA ASP A 503 17.89 12.74 6.40
C ASP A 503 17.66 12.36 7.87
N ASP A 504 18.05 11.15 8.29
CA ASP A 504 17.88 10.67 9.67
C ASP A 504 19.07 11.04 10.59
N MET A 505 20.12 11.68 10.07
CA MET A 505 21.37 11.92 10.82
C MET A 505 21.18 12.86 12.03
N GLU A 506 20.35 13.89 11.89
CA GLU A 506 20.05 14.83 12.98
C GLU A 506 19.29 14.12 14.13
N ASP A 507 18.32 13.28 13.80
CA ASP A 507 17.59 12.48 14.79
C ASP A 507 18.51 11.46 15.49
N LEU A 508 19.49 10.92 14.78
CA LEU A 508 20.52 10.04 15.35
C LEU A 508 21.48 10.79 16.29
N ASP A 509 21.85 12.03 15.95
CA ASP A 509 22.66 12.92 16.80
C ASP A 509 21.94 13.24 18.12
N ASN A 510 20.63 13.50 18.05
CA ASN A 510 19.82 13.74 19.25
C ASN A 510 19.66 12.49 20.14
N LEU A 511 19.71 11.28 19.55
CA LEU A 511 19.59 10.02 20.28
C LEU A 511 20.90 9.58 20.98
N ALA A 512 22.05 10.01 20.46
CA ALA A 512 23.38 9.68 20.96
C ALA A 512 23.58 9.90 22.48
N PRO A 513 23.34 11.11 23.03
CA PRO A 513 23.60 11.38 24.44
C PRO A 513 22.78 10.48 25.38
N ILE A 514 21.53 10.19 25.02
CA ILE A 514 20.65 9.33 25.83
C ILE A 514 21.11 7.89 25.82
N CYS A 515 21.60 7.39 24.68
CA CYS A 515 22.21 6.06 24.64
C CYS A 515 23.48 5.98 25.50
N GLU A 516 24.31 7.03 25.52
CA GLU A 516 25.49 7.08 26.38
C GLU A 516 25.11 7.08 27.86
N GLU A 517 24.13 7.89 28.25
CA GLU A 517 23.60 7.92 29.61
C GLU A 517 22.99 6.57 30.02
N PHE A 518 22.14 5.99 29.16
CA PHE A 518 21.55 4.68 29.37
C PHE A 518 22.62 3.58 29.48
N SER A 519 23.69 3.66 28.68
CA SER A 519 24.83 2.73 28.78
C SER A 519 25.62 2.90 30.06
N SER A 520 25.74 4.13 30.59
CA SER A 520 26.41 4.37 31.87
C SER A 520 25.60 3.80 33.04
N GLU A 521 24.28 3.91 32.99
CA GLU A 521 23.40 3.49 34.09
C GLU A 521 23.09 1.98 34.05
N TYR A 522 22.85 1.43 32.86
CA TYR A 522 22.35 0.06 32.66
C TYR A 522 23.19 -0.80 31.71
N GLY A 523 24.30 -0.27 31.18
CA GLY A 523 25.17 -0.99 30.23
C GLY A 523 26.11 -2.01 30.89
N PRO A 524 26.98 -2.66 30.09
CA PRO A 524 27.92 -3.65 30.59
C PRO A 524 28.95 -3.04 31.55
N PRO A 525 29.25 -3.69 32.69
CA PRO A 525 30.23 -3.19 33.66
C PRO A 525 31.68 -3.16 33.14
N ASP A 526 32.02 -3.98 32.13
CA ASP A 526 33.32 -4.02 31.46
C ASP A 526 33.15 -4.25 29.94
N ALA A 527 33.67 -3.34 29.11
CA ALA A 527 33.59 -3.42 27.65
C ALA A 527 34.31 -4.66 27.04
N GLU A 528 35.18 -5.33 27.81
CA GLU A 528 35.98 -6.46 27.34
C GLU A 528 35.31 -7.83 27.52
N THR A 529 34.19 -7.93 28.25
CA THR A 529 33.65 -9.23 28.68
C THR A 529 32.32 -9.63 28.01
N SER A 530 32.16 -9.39 26.70
CA SER A 530 31.11 -10.08 25.92
C SER A 530 31.25 -10.00 24.39
N VAL A 531 31.64 -11.13 23.79
CA VAL A 531 31.18 -11.65 22.48
C VAL A 531 31.83 -11.07 21.19
N GLY A 532 32.97 -11.65 20.80
CA GLY A 532 33.70 -11.35 19.56
C GLY A 532 33.12 -11.85 18.22
N LEU A 533 31.90 -12.41 18.20
CA LEU A 533 31.26 -12.90 16.95
C LEU A 533 29.95 -12.16 16.58
N SER A 534 29.20 -11.64 17.56
CA SER A 534 27.92 -10.93 17.33
C SER A 534 28.15 -9.49 16.85
N ILE A 535 29.12 -8.79 17.46
CA ILE A 535 29.45 -7.38 17.19
C ILE A 535 29.92 -7.17 15.75
N GLN A 536 30.80 -8.02 15.22
CA GLN A 536 31.29 -7.89 13.83
C GLN A 536 30.18 -7.97 12.79
N SER A 537 29.17 -8.82 13.03
CA SER A 537 28.00 -8.92 12.14
C SER A 537 27.11 -7.67 12.21
N LEU A 538 26.98 -7.06 13.39
CA LEU A 538 26.20 -5.85 13.61
C LEU A 538 26.89 -4.61 13.02
N LEU A 539 28.21 -4.50 13.17
CA LEU A 539 29.01 -3.42 12.57
C LEU A 539 28.81 -3.35 11.05
N GLY A 540 28.80 -4.50 10.37
CA GLY A 540 28.55 -4.56 8.93
C GLY A 540 27.12 -4.13 8.54
N ARG A 541 26.12 -4.45 9.35
CA ARG A 541 24.70 -4.12 9.10
C ARG A 541 24.37 -2.67 9.40
N CYS A 542 25.00 -2.08 10.41
CA CYS A 542 24.77 -0.70 10.86
C CYS A 542 25.80 0.27 10.27
N LYS A 543 26.54 -0.10 9.22
CA LYS A 543 27.65 0.67 8.65
C LYS A 543 27.30 2.13 8.32
N LYS A 544 26.04 2.41 7.99
CA LYS A 544 25.60 3.78 7.68
C LYS A 544 25.77 4.76 8.85
N ALA A 545 25.78 4.26 10.08
CA ALA A 545 26.03 5.05 11.29
C ALA A 545 27.52 5.13 11.67
N GLU A 546 28.46 4.59 10.87
CA GLU A 546 29.88 4.46 11.27
C GLU A 546 30.58 5.81 11.53
N HIS A 547 30.05 6.89 10.97
CA HIS A 547 30.58 8.24 11.18
C HIS A 547 30.11 8.87 12.49
N GLN A 548 29.15 8.26 13.19
CA GLN A 548 28.63 8.80 14.44
C GLN A 548 29.56 8.51 15.61
N ALA A 549 29.80 9.50 16.47
CA ALA A 549 30.74 9.40 17.59
C ALA A 549 30.36 8.29 18.58
N SER A 550 29.06 8.13 18.86
CA SER A 550 28.54 7.11 19.77
C SER A 550 28.22 5.77 19.09
N PHE A 551 28.71 5.54 17.87
CA PHE A 551 28.42 4.32 17.10
C PHE A 551 28.82 3.04 17.86
N GLU A 552 29.99 3.05 18.50
CA GLU A 552 30.45 1.92 19.32
C GLU A 552 29.53 1.67 20.52
N THR A 553 29.06 2.74 21.17
CA THR A 553 28.09 2.68 22.28
C THR A 553 26.78 2.03 21.82
N PHE A 554 26.23 2.44 20.68
CA PHE A 554 25.00 1.84 20.16
C PHE A 554 25.16 0.34 19.92
N VAL A 555 26.26 -0.06 19.27
CA VAL A 555 26.53 -1.47 18.95
C VAL A 555 26.76 -2.29 20.22
N ALA A 556 27.49 -1.74 21.19
CA ALA A 556 27.75 -2.37 22.48
C ALA A 556 26.45 -2.60 23.26
N LEU A 557 25.58 -1.59 23.35
CA LEU A 557 24.26 -1.70 23.99
C LEU A 557 23.39 -2.79 23.36
N ILE A 558 23.33 -2.84 22.02
CA ILE A 558 22.57 -3.86 21.29
C ILE A 558 23.12 -5.26 21.56
N ALA A 559 24.44 -5.42 21.47
CA ALA A 559 25.09 -6.71 21.68
C ALA A 559 24.92 -7.21 23.12
N TYR A 560 25.14 -6.34 24.10
CA TYR A 560 25.00 -6.65 25.52
C TYR A 560 23.57 -7.06 25.87
N THR A 561 22.58 -6.26 25.48
CA THR A 561 21.17 -6.53 25.80
C THR A 561 20.68 -7.83 25.16
N ARG A 562 21.14 -8.16 23.95
CA ARG A 562 20.79 -9.44 23.31
C ARG A 562 21.42 -10.64 24.01
N ASP A 563 22.69 -10.54 24.35
CA ASP A 563 23.40 -11.61 25.08
C ASP A 563 22.72 -11.90 26.42
N LEU A 564 22.30 -10.86 27.14
CA LEU A 564 21.54 -10.99 28.38
C LEU A 564 20.20 -11.71 28.19
N ARG A 565 19.43 -11.33 27.16
CA ARG A 565 18.13 -11.96 26.85
C ARG A 565 18.26 -13.41 26.45
N GLU A 566 19.31 -13.79 25.73
CA GLU A 566 19.57 -15.17 25.32
C GLU A 566 20.02 -16.05 26.50
N LYS A 567 20.83 -15.51 27.41
CA LYS A 567 21.40 -16.26 28.55
C LYS A 567 20.49 -16.32 29.77
N ARG A 568 19.63 -15.33 29.99
CA ARG A 568 18.80 -15.21 31.20
C ARG A 568 17.33 -15.00 30.80
N ASN A 569 16.50 -16.01 31.05
CA ASN A 569 15.04 -15.96 30.80
C ASN A 569 14.26 -15.08 31.82
N SER A 570 14.95 -14.25 32.61
CA SER A 570 14.40 -13.45 33.73
C SER A 570 14.78 -11.97 33.63
N LEU A 571 13.97 -11.08 34.22
CA LEU A 571 14.26 -9.65 34.35
C LEU A 571 15.59 -9.39 35.08
N ASP A 572 16.04 -10.32 35.93
CA ASP A 572 17.36 -10.31 36.60
C ASP A 572 18.55 -10.26 35.62
N GLY A 573 18.30 -10.55 34.33
CA GLY A 573 19.28 -10.37 33.27
C GLY A 573 19.54 -8.92 32.90
N LEU A 574 18.65 -7.98 33.19
CA LEU A 574 18.76 -6.56 32.83
C LEU A 574 19.51 -5.71 33.88
N GLY A 575 20.18 -6.35 34.84
CA GLY A 575 20.93 -5.64 35.90
C GLY A 575 20.03 -4.74 36.74
N ASN A 576 20.47 -3.51 37.00
CA ASN A 576 19.74 -2.53 37.82
C ASN A 576 18.35 -2.22 37.25
N LEU A 577 18.22 -2.12 35.92
CA LEU A 577 16.92 -1.93 35.28
C LEU A 577 15.96 -3.09 35.60
N GLY A 578 16.46 -4.33 35.62
CA GLY A 578 15.68 -5.50 36.01
C GLY A 578 15.14 -5.42 37.44
N SER A 579 15.98 -5.00 38.38
CA SER A 579 15.62 -4.80 39.79
C SER A 579 14.53 -3.73 39.95
N ASN A 580 14.69 -2.60 39.26
CA ASN A 580 13.72 -1.50 39.28
C ASN A 580 12.35 -1.95 38.77
N LEU A 581 12.32 -2.66 37.64
CA LEU A 581 11.08 -3.19 37.05
C LEU A 581 10.40 -4.23 37.95
N THR A 582 11.20 -4.99 38.70
CA THR A 582 10.69 -5.96 39.68
C THR A 582 10.02 -5.24 40.85
N SER A 583 10.64 -4.18 41.37
CA SER A 583 10.04 -3.33 42.42
C SER A 583 8.70 -2.72 41.96
N VAL A 584 8.64 -2.16 40.75
CA VAL A 584 7.38 -1.62 40.21
C VAL A 584 6.29 -2.69 40.16
N ARG A 585 6.64 -3.90 39.73
CA ARG A 585 5.71 -5.02 39.67
C ARG A 585 5.21 -5.45 41.05
N GLU A 586 6.11 -5.61 42.03
CA GLU A 586 5.74 -5.99 43.40
C GLU A 586 4.80 -4.96 44.04
N ASN A 587 5.04 -3.66 43.79
CA ASN A 587 4.17 -2.59 44.27
C ASN A 587 2.80 -2.61 43.58
N LEU A 588 2.72 -2.89 42.27
CA LEU A 588 1.45 -3.06 41.58
C LEU A 588 0.65 -4.26 42.13
N GLU A 589 1.31 -5.40 42.35
CA GLU A 589 0.70 -6.59 42.94
C GLU A 589 0.13 -6.29 44.34
N ARG A 590 0.93 -5.63 45.19
CA ARG A 590 0.54 -5.19 46.54
C ARG A 590 -0.66 -4.23 46.51
N LEU A 591 -0.68 -3.29 45.56
CA LEU A 591 -1.74 -2.29 45.43
C LEU A 591 -3.06 -2.94 45.01
N ILE A 592 -3.03 -3.93 44.13
CA ILE A 592 -4.22 -4.70 43.72
C ILE A 592 -4.77 -5.56 44.88
N GLU A 593 -3.89 -6.11 45.73
CA GLU A 593 -4.30 -6.90 46.90
C GLU A 593 -4.89 -6.04 48.03
N THR A 594 -4.45 -4.79 48.16
CA THR A 594 -4.81 -3.89 49.26
C THR A 594 -5.98 -2.95 48.93
N ASP A 595 -6.10 -2.49 47.69
CA ASP A 595 -7.18 -1.59 47.26
C ASP A 595 -8.45 -2.35 46.83
N GLY A 596 -9.62 -1.78 47.17
CA GLY A 596 -10.93 -2.36 46.82
C GLY A 596 -11.24 -2.36 45.31
N SER A 597 -12.39 -2.94 44.94
CA SER A 597 -12.76 -3.16 43.52
C SER A 597 -12.82 -1.90 42.66
N ALA A 598 -13.02 -0.72 43.25
CA ALA A 598 -13.08 0.56 42.55
C ALA A 598 -11.71 1.05 42.08
N SER A 599 -10.66 0.92 42.90
CA SER A 599 -9.30 1.31 42.48
C SER A 599 -8.74 0.39 41.40
N VAL A 600 -9.07 -0.91 41.47
CA VAL A 600 -8.69 -1.89 40.43
C VAL A 600 -9.33 -1.56 39.09
N GLN A 601 -10.56 -1.02 39.08
CA GLN A 601 -11.19 -0.53 37.86
C GLN A 601 -10.45 0.69 37.28
N THR A 602 -10.01 1.64 38.11
CA THR A 602 -9.19 2.77 37.65
C THR A 602 -7.82 2.32 37.12
N LEU A 603 -7.17 1.33 37.73
CA LEU A 603 -5.91 0.80 37.19
C LEU A 603 -6.12 0.10 35.84
N SER A 604 -7.26 -0.59 35.67
CA SER A 604 -7.57 -1.26 34.40
C SER A 604 -7.71 -0.29 33.22
N THR A 605 -8.03 1.00 33.45
CA THR A 605 -8.06 2.00 32.37
C THR A 605 -6.66 2.36 31.87
N PHE A 606 -5.65 2.35 32.75
CA PHE A 606 -4.26 2.68 32.39
C PHE A 606 -3.43 1.48 31.92
N TYR A 607 -3.72 0.29 32.45
CA TYR A 607 -2.89 -0.90 32.23
C TYR A 607 -3.63 -2.04 31.49
N GLY A 608 -4.93 -1.87 31.24
CA GLY A 608 -5.80 -2.87 30.63
C GLY A 608 -6.26 -3.98 31.58
N ASP A 609 -7.15 -4.83 31.10
CA ASP A 609 -7.81 -5.90 31.89
C ASP A 609 -6.86 -7.05 32.30
N LEU A 610 -5.67 -7.11 31.71
CA LEU A 610 -4.74 -8.23 31.82
C LEU A 610 -3.47 -7.85 32.59
N LEU A 611 -3.66 -7.21 33.75
CA LEU A 611 -2.61 -6.68 34.65
C LEU A 611 -1.47 -7.68 34.95
N PHE A 612 -1.76 -8.99 34.94
CA PHE A 612 -0.79 -10.05 35.28
C PHE A 612 -0.28 -10.88 34.09
N LYS A 613 -0.69 -10.60 32.84
CA LYS A 613 -0.19 -11.36 31.67
C LYS A 613 1.07 -10.72 31.12
N CYS A 614 2.22 -11.17 31.60
CA CYS A 614 3.50 -10.85 30.95
C CYS A 614 3.59 -11.56 29.58
N PRO A 615 3.68 -10.84 28.45
CA PRO A 615 3.96 -11.43 27.15
C PRO A 615 5.48 -11.62 27.02
N ARG A 616 5.99 -12.68 27.66
CA ARG A 616 7.38 -13.20 27.60
C ARG A 616 8.49 -12.35 28.26
N HIS A 617 8.56 -12.43 29.58
CA HIS A 617 9.77 -12.93 30.26
C HIS A 617 9.35 -14.17 31.05
N GLY A 618 10.07 -15.28 30.92
CA GLY A 618 9.58 -16.61 31.27
C GLY A 618 9.63 -16.89 32.76
N SER A 619 8.55 -16.62 33.51
CA SER A 619 8.27 -17.29 34.80
C SER A 619 6.88 -16.89 35.36
N ASP A 620 5.79 -17.32 34.74
CA ASP A 620 4.68 -17.93 35.51
C ASP A 620 3.58 -18.53 34.61
N ARG A 621 3.68 -19.83 34.33
CA ARG A 621 2.58 -20.60 33.70
C ARG A 621 1.59 -21.12 34.75
N THR A 622 1.86 -20.94 36.04
CA THR A 622 1.15 -21.59 37.14
C THR A 622 -0.02 -20.73 37.63
N LEU A 623 0.17 -19.41 37.75
CA LEU A 623 -0.89 -18.47 38.13
C LEU A 623 -1.90 -18.21 37.01
N ALA A 624 -1.48 -18.22 35.74
CA ALA A 624 -2.36 -18.04 34.59
C ALA A 624 -3.43 -19.15 34.47
N LYS A 625 -3.11 -20.39 34.88
CA LYS A 625 -4.08 -21.48 34.94
C LYS A 625 -5.10 -21.27 36.06
N ASN A 626 -4.68 -20.73 37.20
CA ASN A 626 -5.57 -20.48 38.33
C ASN A 626 -6.46 -19.24 38.13
N ALA A 627 -5.98 -18.19 37.47
CA ALA A 627 -6.76 -16.99 37.17
C ALA A 627 -7.84 -17.24 36.08
N ILE A 628 -7.51 -18.00 35.04
CA ILE A 628 -8.49 -18.42 34.01
C ILE A 628 -9.53 -19.36 34.63
N LYS A 629 -9.10 -20.27 35.50
CA LYS A 629 -10.00 -21.18 36.22
C LYS A 629 -10.92 -20.42 37.19
N ASN A 630 -10.41 -19.45 37.95
CA ASN A 630 -11.19 -18.62 38.85
C ASN A 630 -12.15 -17.65 38.13
N SER A 631 -11.77 -17.13 36.95
CA SER A 631 -12.64 -16.30 36.10
C SER A 631 -13.76 -17.13 35.46
N GLN A 632 -13.45 -18.32 34.96
CA GLN A 632 -14.45 -19.25 34.42
C GLN A 632 -15.37 -19.78 35.52
N GLU A 633 -14.85 -20.11 36.71
CA GLU A 633 -15.65 -20.55 37.86
C GLU A 633 -16.55 -19.42 38.39
N LYS A 634 -16.08 -18.18 38.48
CA LYS A 634 -16.93 -17.03 38.85
C LYS A 634 -18.05 -16.78 37.84
N LYS A 635 -17.76 -16.86 36.54
CA LYS A 635 -18.75 -16.67 35.47
C LYS A 635 -19.79 -17.80 35.44
N ILE A 636 -19.35 -19.05 35.64
CA ILE A 636 -20.25 -20.20 35.78
C ILE A 636 -21.12 -20.06 37.03
N VAL A 637 -20.58 -19.62 38.17
CA VAL A 637 -21.35 -19.40 39.40
C VAL A 637 -22.39 -18.27 39.25
N GLU A 638 -22.05 -17.18 38.55
CA GLU A 638 -23.00 -16.10 38.25
C GLU A 638 -24.09 -16.53 37.27
N ASP A 639 -23.75 -17.25 36.21
CA ASP A 639 -24.72 -17.78 35.25
C ASP A 639 -25.62 -18.85 35.90
N THR A 640 -25.09 -19.66 36.83
CA THR A 640 -25.87 -20.64 37.60
C THR A 640 -26.79 -19.96 38.61
N LYS A 641 -26.37 -18.85 39.23
CA LYS A 641 -27.23 -18.03 40.10
C LYS A 641 -28.35 -17.35 39.32
N ARG A 642 -28.09 -16.86 38.09
CA ARG A 642 -29.12 -16.29 37.20
C ARG A 642 -30.13 -17.34 36.74
N LEU A 643 -29.71 -18.58 36.50
CA LEU A 643 -30.60 -19.69 36.13
C LEU A 643 -31.43 -20.25 37.29
N THR A 644 -31.08 -19.95 38.54
CA THR A 644 -31.85 -20.38 39.73
C THR A 644 -32.75 -19.27 40.30
N THR A 645 -32.71 -18.07 39.71
CA THR A 645 -33.60 -16.93 40.05
C THR A 645 -34.58 -16.56 38.92
N MET A 646 -34.66 -17.38 37.87
CA MET A 646 -35.82 -17.48 36.95
C MET A 646 -36.57 -18.77 37.24
#